data_AF-A0A813HH69-F1
#
_entry.id   AF-A0A813HH69-F1
#
_cell.length_a   1.000
_cell.length_b   1.000
_cell.length_c   1.000
_cell.angle_alpha   90.00
_cell.angle_beta   90.00
_cell.angle_gamma   90.00
#
_symmetry.space_group_name_H-M   'P 1'
#
loop_
_entity.id
_entity.type
_entity.pdbx_description
1 polymer ?
#
loop_
_entity_poly.entity_id
_entity_poly.type
_entity_poly.pdbx_seq_one_letter_code
_entity_poly.pdbx_strand_id
1 'polypeptide(L)'
;MKLSIKQVSSFLGAVTLGLVLRNVFGSFRAQEVLHPSIARSSYEAARGQQQGARRPGGKVTLSGLLNRGKFRKQLPESIGLRAPTHCSVPAAGRIGWRQVEQKDLEIIRSMPSAAITNCEMRGEAMVFRLDLRKATKAGGHAYEIPFPHYIVADEDGSWRETRSTLQLFTVGENGWFHPVGPAHSRRDDISSKGNGAYSHWRHALTSGPNGTSQIRFSTPRNVKLGDLHGMVAVVFPMAPPMGWIEFPGGKKVTHEEIFRELFLQTFATVGEARPHLIEEAAETRAGTRYLWRIGGNGEFSLPLKDGELYEKRMPYQIAEWYSEFEKQGGILFPPPESYKYYQNKVGLARLFQETKVKTPKTWVFSSFAEAFPEVIKGSIDFPVVIKDPYGFSSLGLLQAADADEFLKNVQRYFADALAGVEAIVQSKVIALREARVTYIDGRPFHAYWRIRESLTSASAASNLGGYQDFNFPLNDIAPYVEEFARITGIPVGGVDFIWQEAEPDVKSTPFTLEVSPTSDINPPAPASWSKTYAEFKHTPGYHTEYLAVRRQWTDLMALAVIDRYRQERKHLFVDIDNVVSLSMDRVRRLKGKKEAYSAVEVMKDQAVPGAAEALKKLSSRFFIRFLTARGSYEDPFNVTQTWLGLNGFNGLFDDLIVVGSPESKVAHMSSETLLVDDFTLGHETKVLPEVVCLLLVLLLLLLLLLLLFFFIFFVVVVIVVVVAVVVLIVALVTVPVLLLLLLLLLLSRCF
;
A
#
# COMPACT_ATOMS: atom_id res chain seq x y z
N MET A 1 26.90 36.29 -55.58
CA MET A 1 26.16 35.14 -55.04
C MET A 1 25.44 35.57 -53.78
N LYS A 2 24.10 35.67 -53.82
CA LYS A 2 23.26 36.03 -52.66
C LYS A 2 22.98 34.75 -51.86
N LEU A 3 23.42 34.70 -50.60
CA LEU A 3 22.97 33.73 -49.61
C LEU A 3 22.04 34.44 -48.63
N SER A 4 20.87 33.85 -48.42
CA SER A 4 19.74 34.41 -47.67
C SER A 4 19.87 34.11 -46.17
N ILE A 5 19.60 35.12 -45.35
CA ILE A 5 19.57 35.08 -43.87
C ILE A 5 18.56 34.03 -43.31
N LYS A 6 17.68 33.46 -44.14
CA LYS A 6 16.76 32.38 -43.74
C LYS A 6 17.42 31.00 -43.53
N GLN A 7 18.70 30.81 -43.90
CA GLN A 7 19.37 29.49 -43.77
C GLN A 7 20.25 29.34 -42.52
N VAL A 8 20.51 30.42 -41.77
CA VAL A 8 21.32 30.36 -40.53
C VAL A 8 20.46 30.06 -39.29
N SER A 9 19.17 30.40 -39.28
CA SER A 9 18.29 30.12 -38.14
C SER A 9 17.83 28.65 -38.05
N SER A 10 17.85 27.91 -39.17
CA SER A 10 17.48 26.48 -39.20
C SER A 10 18.62 25.53 -38.81
N PHE A 11 19.86 26.03 -38.69
CA PHE A 11 21.03 25.19 -38.40
C PHE A 11 21.42 25.21 -36.90
N LEU A 12 21.07 26.25 -36.14
CA LEU A 12 21.32 26.29 -34.69
C LEU A 12 20.21 25.66 -33.82
N GLY A 13 19.00 25.44 -34.37
CA GLY A 13 17.88 24.83 -33.63
C GLY A 13 17.86 23.30 -33.65
N ALA A 14 18.60 22.65 -34.56
CA ALA A 14 18.54 21.21 -34.79
C ALA A 14 19.72 20.41 -34.18
N VAL A 15 20.76 21.08 -33.70
CA VAL A 15 21.98 20.40 -33.18
C VAL A 15 21.96 20.23 -31.65
N THR A 16 21.15 21.00 -30.92
CA THR A 16 21.13 20.96 -29.45
C THR A 16 20.09 19.98 -28.87
N LEU A 17 19.14 19.49 -29.67
CA LEU A 17 18.11 18.54 -29.22
C LEU A 17 18.36 17.08 -29.69
N GLY A 18 19.20 16.88 -30.70
CA GLY A 18 19.50 15.56 -31.29
C GLY A 18 20.57 14.73 -30.57
N LEU A 19 21.33 15.33 -29.63
CA LEU A 19 22.43 14.67 -28.92
C LEU A 19 22.08 14.16 -27.52
N VAL A 20 20.93 14.56 -26.96
CA VAL A 20 20.48 14.12 -25.62
C VAL A 20 19.55 12.90 -25.68
N LEU A 21 18.84 12.67 -26.79
CA LEU A 21 17.84 11.60 -26.88
C LEU A 21 18.36 10.26 -27.44
N ARG A 22 19.65 10.16 -27.82
CA ARG A 22 20.21 8.95 -28.43
C ARG A 22 20.87 7.96 -27.46
N ASN A 23 20.99 8.32 -26.17
CA ASN A 23 21.61 7.46 -25.14
C ASN A 23 20.62 6.86 -24.12
N VAL A 24 19.31 7.04 -24.29
CA VAL A 24 18.30 6.63 -23.27
C VAL A 24 17.39 5.46 -23.70
N PHE A 25 17.37 5.06 -24.98
CA PHE A 25 16.53 3.93 -25.41
C PHE A 25 17.35 2.82 -26.09
N GLY A 26 17.83 1.91 -25.24
CA GLY A 26 18.38 0.63 -25.65
C GLY A 26 17.26 -0.37 -25.97
N SER A 27 17.23 -0.79 -27.23
CA SER A 27 16.98 -2.16 -27.72
C SER A 27 15.95 -3.03 -27.00
N PHE A 28 14.76 -3.17 -27.60
CA PHE A 28 13.97 -4.40 -27.50
C PHE A 28 13.73 -4.99 -28.91
N ARG A 29 14.33 -6.16 -29.12
CA ARG A 29 14.07 -7.06 -30.26
C ARG A 29 12.66 -7.62 -30.12
N ALA A 30 11.84 -7.41 -31.15
CA ALA A 30 10.60 -8.16 -31.33
C ALA A 30 10.94 -9.63 -31.64
N GLN A 31 10.44 -10.56 -30.83
CA GLN A 31 10.31 -11.96 -31.20
C GLN A 31 8.96 -12.14 -31.89
N GLU A 32 9.01 -12.62 -33.13
CA GLU A 32 7.85 -13.17 -33.85
C GLU A 32 7.32 -14.38 -33.07
N VAL A 33 6.05 -14.31 -32.64
CA VAL A 33 5.33 -15.46 -32.10
C VAL A 33 4.45 -16.02 -33.21
N LEU A 34 4.74 -17.26 -33.60
CA LEU A 34 3.94 -18.07 -34.50
C LEU A 34 2.52 -18.25 -33.96
N HIS A 35 1.56 -18.01 -34.85
CA HIS A 35 0.16 -18.43 -34.73
C HIS A 35 0.04 -19.97 -34.75
N PRO A 36 -0.84 -20.55 -33.93
CA PRO A 36 -1.56 -21.75 -34.33
C PRO A 36 -3.05 -21.42 -34.52
N SER A 37 -3.52 -21.65 -35.73
CA SER A 37 -4.91 -22.00 -36.04
C SER A 37 -5.25 -23.37 -35.45
N ILE A 38 -6.56 -23.71 -35.41
CA ILE A 38 -7.23 -24.95 -34.92
C ILE A 38 -7.90 -24.73 -33.54
N ALA A 39 -9.21 -24.96 -33.30
CA ALA A 39 -10.31 -25.42 -34.13
C ALA A 39 -11.66 -24.96 -33.54
N ARG A 40 -12.61 -24.65 -34.44
CA ARG A 40 -14.06 -24.65 -34.20
C ARG A 40 -14.54 -26.10 -34.27
N SER A 41 -15.02 -26.70 -33.17
CA SER A 41 -16.00 -27.81 -33.22
C SER A 41 -16.51 -28.23 -31.83
N SER A 42 -17.38 -27.45 -31.17
CA SER A 42 -18.14 -27.94 -30.00
C SER A 42 -19.22 -26.97 -29.50
N TYR A 43 -20.03 -26.37 -30.40
CA TYR A 43 -21.09 -25.43 -29.99
C TYR A 43 -22.53 -25.93 -30.14
N GLU A 44 -22.77 -27.19 -30.51
CA GLU A 44 -24.14 -27.70 -30.73
C GLU A 44 -24.65 -28.65 -29.62
N ALA A 45 -23.83 -29.04 -28.64
CA ALA A 45 -24.26 -29.98 -27.59
C ALA A 45 -24.95 -29.34 -26.37
N ALA A 46 -24.90 -28.01 -26.21
CA ALA A 46 -25.37 -27.33 -24.99
C ALA A 46 -26.83 -26.81 -25.05
N ARG A 47 -27.51 -26.92 -26.19
CA ARG A 47 -28.86 -26.34 -26.38
C ARG A 47 -30.03 -27.21 -25.89
N GLY A 48 -29.78 -28.44 -25.43
CA GLY A 48 -30.81 -29.43 -25.11
C GLY A 48 -31.34 -29.48 -23.67
N GLN A 49 -30.82 -28.68 -22.72
CA GLN A 49 -31.09 -28.93 -21.28
C GLN A 49 -31.54 -27.74 -20.43
N GLN A 50 -32.06 -26.65 -21.02
CA GLN A 50 -32.58 -25.51 -20.25
C GLN A 50 -34.03 -25.11 -20.59
N GLN A 51 -34.90 -26.08 -20.83
CA GLN A 51 -36.35 -25.86 -20.71
C GLN A 51 -36.89 -26.72 -19.57
N GLY A 52 -36.98 -26.16 -18.36
CA GLY A 52 -37.60 -26.87 -17.25
C GLY A 52 -37.18 -26.49 -15.83
N ALA A 53 -36.89 -25.22 -15.53
CA ALA A 53 -36.74 -24.77 -14.15
C ALA A 53 -37.87 -23.78 -13.79
N ARG A 54 -38.97 -24.31 -13.24
CA ARG A 54 -39.97 -23.50 -12.54
C ARG A 54 -39.28 -22.80 -11.35
N ARG A 55 -39.26 -21.47 -11.34
CA ARG A 55 -38.83 -20.66 -10.19
C ARG A 55 -39.79 -20.90 -9.02
N PRO A 56 -39.33 -21.11 -7.78
CA PRO A 56 -40.22 -21.18 -6.64
C PRO A 56 -40.66 -19.75 -6.28
N GLY A 57 -41.89 -19.40 -6.66
CA GLY A 57 -42.59 -18.25 -6.10
C GLY A 57 -43.06 -18.61 -4.70
N GLY A 58 -42.33 -18.16 -3.68
CA GLY A 58 -42.70 -18.34 -2.28
C GLY A 58 -41.89 -17.38 -1.42
N LYS A 59 -42.58 -16.40 -0.81
CA LYS A 59 -42.04 -15.45 0.15
C LYS A 59 -41.29 -16.19 1.25
N VAL A 60 -40.01 -15.89 1.44
CA VAL A 60 -39.20 -16.44 2.54
C VAL A 60 -39.39 -15.51 3.74
N THR A 61 -40.17 -15.93 4.72
CA THR A 61 -40.11 -15.38 6.08
C THR A 61 -38.90 -15.99 6.81
N LEU A 62 -38.33 -15.29 7.80
CA LEU A 62 -37.13 -15.68 8.57
C LEU A 62 -37.19 -17.12 9.14
N SER A 63 -38.39 -17.66 9.33
CA SER A 63 -38.64 -19.05 9.75
C SER A 63 -38.33 -20.12 8.69
N GLY A 64 -38.33 -19.80 7.40
CA GLY A 64 -38.10 -20.75 6.29
C GLY A 64 -36.63 -21.08 6.02
N LEU A 65 -35.71 -20.23 6.48
CA LEU A 65 -34.26 -20.41 6.34
C LEU A 65 -33.67 -21.42 7.35
N LEU A 66 -34.41 -21.78 8.40
CA LEU A 66 -33.89 -22.56 9.53
C LEU A 66 -33.89 -24.10 9.34
N ASN A 67 -34.43 -24.64 8.24
CA ASN A 67 -34.66 -26.09 8.11
C ASN A 67 -33.90 -26.82 6.98
N ARG A 68 -32.83 -26.25 6.41
CA ARG A 68 -31.95 -26.97 5.47
C ARG A 68 -30.60 -27.26 6.10
N GLY A 69 -30.52 -28.33 6.89
CA GLY A 69 -29.26 -28.81 7.43
C GLY A 69 -29.30 -30.31 7.71
N LYS A 70 -28.66 -31.10 6.84
CA LYS A 70 -28.02 -32.40 7.17
C LYS A 70 -27.24 -32.92 5.95
N PHE A 71 -26.02 -32.42 5.78
CA PHE A 71 -24.95 -33.18 5.11
C PHE A 71 -23.65 -32.84 5.86
N ARG A 72 -23.24 -33.76 6.74
CA ARG A 72 -21.97 -33.73 7.45
C ARG A 72 -21.08 -34.77 6.78
N LYS A 73 -20.14 -34.35 5.92
CA LYS A 73 -19.02 -35.20 5.50
C LYS A 73 -17.80 -34.78 6.31
N GLN A 74 -17.19 -35.76 6.97
CA GLN A 74 -15.94 -35.63 7.71
C GLN A 74 -14.84 -35.14 6.76
N LEU A 75 -14.12 -34.10 7.18
CA LEU A 75 -12.82 -33.73 6.61
C LEU A 75 -11.77 -34.75 7.08
N PRO A 76 -10.81 -35.16 6.23
CA PRO A 76 -9.75 -36.07 6.64
C PRO A 76 -8.73 -35.37 7.54
N GLU A 77 -8.30 -36.09 8.57
CA GLU A 77 -7.23 -35.71 9.49
C GLU A 77 -5.87 -35.57 8.79
N SER A 78 -5.08 -34.68 9.35
CA SER A 78 -3.79 -34.12 8.93
C SER A 78 -2.71 -35.11 8.46
N ILE A 79 -1.95 -34.69 7.43
CA ILE A 79 -0.61 -35.20 7.13
C ILE A 79 0.39 -34.44 8.03
N GLY A 80 1.03 -35.16 8.94
CA GLY A 80 2.05 -34.63 9.85
C GLY A 80 3.45 -34.59 9.20
N LEU A 81 4.06 -33.41 9.20
CA LEU A 81 5.50 -33.23 9.05
C LEU A 81 5.99 -32.42 10.28
N ARG A 82 6.68 -33.11 11.20
CA ARG A 82 7.37 -32.46 12.32
C ARG A 82 8.78 -32.05 11.87
N ALA A 83 9.05 -30.74 11.87
CA ALA A 83 10.40 -30.19 11.98
C ALA A 83 10.56 -29.55 13.37
N PRO A 84 11.72 -29.67 14.04
CA PRO A 84 11.90 -29.13 15.38
C PRO A 84 12.45 -27.70 15.32
N THR A 85 11.69 -26.71 15.81
CA THR A 85 12.22 -25.44 16.34
C THR A 85 11.19 -24.84 17.29
N HIS A 86 11.34 -25.08 18.59
CA HIS A 86 10.50 -24.46 19.62
C HIS A 86 11.04 -23.07 19.96
N CYS A 87 10.30 -22.02 19.64
CA CYS A 87 10.52 -20.71 20.28
C CYS A 87 9.96 -20.78 21.72
N SER A 88 10.60 -20.12 22.68
CA SER A 88 10.10 -20.00 24.05
C SER A 88 9.75 -18.55 24.34
N VAL A 89 8.58 -18.29 24.94
CA VAL A 89 8.17 -16.95 25.40
C VAL A 89 8.27 -16.94 26.93
N PRO A 90 8.97 -15.97 27.54
CA PRO A 90 8.95 -15.81 29.00
C PRO A 90 7.56 -15.37 29.47
N ALA A 91 7.07 -15.97 30.56
CA ALA A 91 5.86 -15.54 31.25
C ALA A 91 6.11 -14.21 31.98
N ALA A 92 5.85 -13.08 31.31
CA ALA A 92 5.90 -11.77 31.96
C ALA A 92 4.75 -10.84 31.49
N GLY A 93 3.85 -10.57 32.45
CA GLY A 93 3.49 -9.23 32.90
C GLY A 93 2.96 -8.20 31.90
N ARG A 94 1.75 -8.42 31.35
CA ARG A 94 0.83 -7.29 31.11
C ARG A 94 -0.56 -7.72 31.57
N ILE A 95 -0.99 -7.21 32.72
CA ILE A 95 -2.31 -7.47 33.31
C ILE A 95 -3.37 -6.94 32.33
N GLY A 96 -4.28 -7.81 31.89
CA GLY A 96 -5.45 -7.44 31.08
C GLY A 96 -5.42 -7.79 29.59
N TRP A 97 -4.32 -8.33 29.03
CA TRP A 97 -4.34 -8.88 27.67
C TRP A 97 -4.81 -10.34 27.71
N ARG A 98 -5.77 -10.74 26.86
CA ARG A 98 -5.98 -12.16 26.55
C ARG A 98 -4.66 -12.67 25.95
N GLN A 99 -3.99 -13.61 26.62
CA GLN A 99 -2.77 -14.19 26.04
C GLN A 99 -3.13 -14.88 24.73
N VAL A 100 -2.35 -14.59 23.68
CA VAL A 100 -2.37 -15.36 22.43
C VAL A 100 -2.19 -16.82 22.81
N GLU A 101 -3.13 -17.68 22.40
CA GLU A 101 -3.06 -19.09 22.77
C GLU A 101 -1.78 -19.71 22.22
N GLN A 102 -1.21 -20.68 22.95
CA GLN A 102 0.04 -21.33 22.55
C GLN A 102 0.00 -21.89 21.10
N LYS A 103 -1.18 -22.34 20.66
CA LYS A 103 -1.42 -22.81 19.28
C LYS A 103 -1.21 -21.71 18.21
N ASP A 104 -1.56 -20.47 18.53
CA ASP A 104 -1.43 -19.34 17.62
C ASP A 104 0.05 -18.91 17.52
N LEU A 105 0.81 -19.05 18.61
CA LEU A 105 2.28 -18.92 18.58
C LEU A 105 2.94 -20.04 17.74
N GLU A 106 2.40 -21.25 17.74
CA GLU A 106 2.91 -22.35 16.92
C GLU A 106 2.69 -22.11 15.42
N ILE A 107 1.59 -21.47 15.05
CA ILE A 107 1.32 -21.05 13.67
C ILE A 107 2.41 -20.07 13.18
N ILE A 108 2.76 -19.06 13.99
CA ILE A 108 3.85 -18.10 13.68
C ILE A 108 5.19 -18.84 13.49
N ARG A 109 5.42 -19.90 14.27
CA ARG A 109 6.66 -20.70 14.25
C ARG A 109 6.71 -21.72 13.12
N SER A 110 5.56 -22.09 12.55
CA SER A 110 5.45 -23.17 11.56
C SER A 110 5.95 -22.78 10.16
N MET A 111 6.31 -21.52 9.94
CA MET A 111 6.82 -21.02 8.66
C MET A 111 8.22 -20.38 8.75
N PRO A 112 9.24 -21.01 9.37
CA PRO A 112 10.57 -20.43 9.34
C PRO A 112 11.08 -20.47 7.89
N SER A 113 11.62 -19.34 7.43
CA SER A 113 12.55 -19.38 6.30
C SER A 113 13.63 -20.41 6.63
N ALA A 114 14.06 -21.21 5.65
CA ALA A 114 15.14 -22.19 5.82
C ALA A 114 16.47 -21.57 6.32
N ALA A 115 16.54 -20.24 6.34
CA ALA A 115 17.63 -19.43 6.86
C ALA A 115 17.50 -19.02 8.34
N ILE A 116 16.45 -19.42 9.07
CA ILE A 116 16.30 -19.11 10.50
C ILE A 116 16.57 -20.38 11.32
N THR A 117 17.57 -20.32 12.20
CA THR A 117 17.92 -21.43 13.10
C THR A 117 17.13 -21.40 14.40
N ASN A 118 16.76 -20.21 14.88
CA ASN A 118 16.01 -20.01 16.10
C ASN A 118 15.31 -18.64 16.07
N CYS A 119 14.20 -18.51 16.80
CA CYS A 119 13.53 -17.24 17.03
C CYS A 119 13.12 -17.13 18.51
N GLU A 120 13.31 -15.96 19.13
CA GLU A 120 12.94 -15.71 20.53
C GLU A 120 12.40 -14.30 20.72
N MET A 121 11.62 -14.09 21.79
CA MET A 121 11.18 -12.76 22.21
C MET A 121 12.18 -12.18 23.21
N ARG A 122 12.65 -10.94 23.00
CA ARG A 122 13.42 -10.16 23.98
C ARG A 122 12.73 -8.83 24.23
N GLY A 123 12.11 -8.72 25.41
CA GLY A 123 11.16 -7.63 25.69
C GLY A 123 10.02 -7.66 24.68
N GLU A 124 9.91 -6.59 23.89
CA GLU A 124 8.90 -6.47 22.83
C GLU A 124 9.44 -6.87 21.45
N ALA A 125 10.75 -7.05 21.29
CA ALA A 125 11.37 -7.36 20.01
C ALA A 125 11.37 -8.88 19.71
N MET A 126 11.19 -9.23 18.44
CA MET A 126 11.44 -10.56 17.91
C MET A 126 12.89 -10.67 17.44
N VAL A 127 13.61 -11.69 17.91
CA VAL A 127 15.02 -11.94 17.57
C VAL A 127 15.13 -13.22 16.75
N PHE A 128 15.61 -13.11 15.52
CA PHE A 128 15.81 -14.21 14.59
C PHE A 128 17.30 -14.52 14.44
N ARG A 129 17.72 -15.75 14.78
CA ARG A 129 19.10 -16.22 14.54
C ARG A 129 19.26 -16.73 13.11
N LEU A 130 20.17 -16.11 12.36
CA LEU A 130 20.38 -16.40 10.95
C LEU A 130 21.29 -17.63 10.74
N ASP A 131 20.92 -18.53 9.83
CA ASP A 131 21.80 -19.60 9.34
C ASP A 131 22.70 -19.05 8.23
N LEU A 132 23.88 -18.55 8.61
CA LEU A 132 24.83 -17.97 7.67
C LEU A 132 25.29 -18.93 6.57
N ARG A 133 25.11 -20.25 6.74
CA ARG A 133 25.41 -21.25 5.68
C ARG A 133 24.43 -21.17 4.51
N LYS A 134 23.28 -20.52 4.71
CA LYS A 134 22.28 -20.25 3.67
C LYS A 134 22.51 -18.93 2.96
N ALA A 135 23.44 -18.10 3.43
CA ALA A 135 23.78 -16.87 2.75
C ALA A 135 24.58 -17.15 1.47
N THR A 136 24.26 -16.44 0.40
CA THR A 136 24.91 -16.54 -0.90
C THR A 136 25.68 -15.25 -1.19
N LYS A 137 26.82 -15.33 -1.87
CA LYS A 137 27.60 -14.14 -2.20
C LYS A 137 26.99 -13.43 -3.42
N ALA A 138 26.61 -12.17 -3.26
CA ALA A 138 25.91 -11.39 -4.30
C ALA A 138 26.83 -10.44 -5.10
N GLY A 139 28.07 -10.23 -4.65
CA GLY A 139 29.10 -9.42 -5.33
C GLY A 139 29.85 -8.51 -4.37
N GLY A 140 31.14 -8.24 -4.63
CA GLY A 140 31.98 -7.43 -3.75
C GLY A 140 31.97 -7.91 -2.29
N HIS A 141 31.54 -7.04 -1.38
CA HIS A 141 31.34 -7.31 0.06
C HIS A 141 29.93 -7.82 0.42
N ALA A 142 29.00 -7.91 -0.54
CA ALA A 142 27.60 -8.24 -0.28
C ALA A 142 27.32 -9.75 -0.26
N TYR A 143 26.46 -10.12 0.69
CA TYR A 143 25.83 -11.43 0.83
C TYR A 143 24.31 -11.26 0.85
N GLU A 144 23.59 -12.28 0.41
CA GLU A 144 22.13 -12.36 0.42
C GLU A 144 21.65 -13.59 1.16
N ILE A 145 20.64 -13.43 2.00
CA ILE A 145 20.02 -14.53 2.74
C ILE A 145 18.49 -14.42 2.65
N PRO A 146 17.77 -15.52 2.34
CA PRO A 146 16.32 -15.52 2.39
C PRO A 146 15.84 -15.19 3.80
N PHE A 147 14.85 -14.32 3.94
CA PHE A 147 14.32 -13.93 5.24
C PHE A 147 12.81 -14.22 5.27
N PRO A 148 12.21 -14.44 6.45
CA PRO A 148 10.77 -14.71 6.51
C PRO A 148 9.99 -13.60 5.81
N HIS A 149 9.21 -13.99 4.80
CA HIS A 149 8.45 -13.10 3.90
C HIS A 149 7.46 -12.19 4.63
N TYR A 150 7.16 -12.56 5.86
CA TYR A 150 6.25 -11.86 6.71
C TYR A 150 6.85 -10.61 7.36
N ILE A 151 8.16 -10.56 7.61
CA ILE A 151 8.74 -9.35 8.21
C ILE A 151 8.71 -8.21 7.21
N VAL A 152 8.19 -7.07 7.65
CA VAL A 152 8.06 -5.87 6.81
C VAL A 152 9.41 -5.42 6.30
N ALA A 153 9.50 -5.27 4.99
CA ALA A 153 10.72 -4.99 4.26
C ALA A 153 10.52 -3.76 3.36
N ASP A 154 11.61 -3.20 2.86
CA ASP A 154 11.53 -2.18 1.82
C ASP A 154 10.93 -2.78 0.53
N GLU A 155 10.15 -2.00 -0.21
CA GLU A 155 9.72 -2.35 -1.56
C GLU A 155 10.69 -1.74 -2.57
N ASP A 156 11.27 -2.58 -3.43
CA ASP A 156 12.18 -2.16 -4.50
C ASP A 156 11.56 -1.07 -5.38
N GLY A 157 12.27 0.05 -5.54
CA GLY A 157 11.85 1.15 -6.40
C GLY A 157 10.72 2.03 -5.86
N SER A 158 10.29 1.81 -4.61
CA SER A 158 9.37 2.73 -3.94
C SER A 158 10.17 3.88 -3.29
N TRP A 159 9.57 5.08 -3.23
CA TRP A 159 10.09 6.23 -2.45
C TRP A 159 10.14 5.97 -0.92
N ARG A 160 9.94 4.72 -0.48
CA ARG A 160 9.78 4.27 0.91
C ARG A 160 11.05 3.62 1.48
N GLU A 161 12.23 3.89 0.91
CA GLU A 161 13.55 3.29 1.23
C GLU A 161 14.07 3.47 2.69
N THR A 162 13.22 3.78 3.68
CA THR A 162 13.65 4.16 5.05
C THR A 162 12.87 3.47 6.19
N ARG A 163 12.22 2.33 5.94
CA ARG A 163 11.10 1.86 6.79
C ARG A 163 11.23 0.51 7.50
N SER A 164 12.32 -0.22 7.31
CA SER A 164 12.52 -1.53 7.91
C SER A 164 12.79 -1.37 9.40
N THR A 165 12.01 -2.06 10.23
CA THR A 165 12.27 -2.20 11.67
C THR A 165 13.31 -3.28 11.96
N LEU A 166 13.88 -3.86 10.91
CA LEU A 166 14.91 -4.87 11.03
C LEU A 166 16.25 -4.22 11.33
N GLN A 167 16.81 -4.58 12.48
CA GLN A 167 18.18 -4.29 12.86
C GLN A 167 19.03 -5.55 12.78
N LEU A 168 20.19 -5.47 12.14
CA LEU A 168 21.14 -6.58 12.11
C LEU A 168 22.19 -6.43 13.20
N PHE A 169 22.58 -7.56 13.78
CA PHE A 169 23.66 -7.65 14.75
C PHE A 169 24.55 -8.84 14.43
N THR A 170 25.86 -8.69 14.64
CA THR A 170 26.76 -9.84 14.78
C THR A 170 26.73 -10.34 16.22
N VAL A 171 26.87 -11.64 16.39
CA VAL A 171 26.94 -12.30 17.70
C VAL A 171 28.42 -12.48 18.07
N GLY A 172 28.85 -11.99 19.23
CA GLY A 172 30.19 -12.24 19.76
C GLY A 172 30.35 -13.65 20.34
N GLU A 173 31.58 -14.03 20.72
CA GLU A 173 31.91 -15.33 21.33
C GLU A 173 31.11 -15.61 22.62
N ASN A 174 30.83 -14.55 23.36
CA ASN A 174 30.04 -14.57 24.59
C ASN A 174 28.52 -14.45 24.34
N GLY A 175 28.08 -14.44 23.09
CA GLY A 175 26.67 -14.34 22.71
C GLY A 175 26.10 -12.93 22.63
N TRP A 176 26.92 -11.87 22.83
CA TRP A 176 26.46 -10.48 22.80
C TRP A 176 26.16 -9.97 21.39
N PHE A 177 25.20 -9.04 21.28
CA PHE A 177 24.79 -8.47 20.02
C PHE A 177 25.54 -7.17 19.74
N HIS A 178 26.29 -7.12 18.64
CA HIS A 178 26.97 -5.92 18.18
C HIS A 178 26.29 -5.38 16.92
N PRO A 179 25.84 -4.11 16.92
CA PRO A 179 25.04 -3.56 15.82
C PRO A 179 25.83 -3.53 14.52
N VAL A 180 25.13 -3.84 13.45
CA VAL A 180 25.59 -3.81 12.06
C VAL A 180 24.90 -2.63 11.40
N GLY A 181 25.61 -1.85 10.57
CA GLY A 181 25.01 -0.71 9.89
C GLY A 181 25.96 0.01 8.94
N PRO A 182 25.44 0.96 8.14
CA PRO A 182 24.09 1.52 8.22
C PRO A 182 22.98 0.62 7.64
N ALA A 183 21.79 0.68 8.25
CA ALA A 183 20.56 0.11 7.71
C ALA A 183 20.16 0.82 6.41
N HIS A 184 19.27 0.22 5.62
CA HIS A 184 18.75 0.83 4.38
C HIS A 184 19.82 1.28 3.38
N SER A 185 20.97 0.63 3.40
CA SER A 185 22.04 0.96 2.49
C SER A 185 21.65 0.61 1.06
N ARG A 186 21.99 1.48 0.10
CA ARG A 186 21.84 1.14 -1.33
C ARG A 186 22.59 -0.15 -1.62
N ARG A 187 22.00 -1.02 -2.43
CA ARG A 187 22.59 -2.33 -2.81
C ARG A 187 24.01 -2.23 -3.35
N ASP A 188 24.29 -1.16 -4.10
CA ASP A 188 25.62 -0.88 -4.65
C ASP A 188 26.61 -0.51 -3.54
N ASP A 189 26.20 0.30 -2.57
CA ASP A 189 27.04 0.67 -1.41
C ASP A 189 27.37 -0.55 -0.54
N ILE A 190 26.41 -1.47 -0.34
CA ILE A 190 26.66 -2.74 0.38
C ILE A 190 27.73 -3.56 -0.34
N SER A 191 27.70 -3.56 -1.67
CA SER A 191 28.62 -4.34 -2.49
C SER A 191 30.00 -3.68 -2.57
N SER A 192 30.07 -2.35 -2.70
CA SER A 192 31.32 -1.60 -2.95
C SER A 192 32.04 -1.14 -1.68
N LYS A 193 31.29 -0.67 -0.67
CA LYS A 193 31.83 -0.15 0.60
C LYS A 193 31.80 -1.23 1.69
N GLY A 194 30.68 -1.96 1.75
CA GLY A 194 30.44 -2.99 2.76
C GLY A 194 30.40 -2.42 4.18
N ASN A 195 31.24 -2.98 5.06
CA ASN A 195 31.45 -2.55 6.45
C ASN A 195 30.19 -2.61 7.33
N GLY A 196 29.36 -3.63 7.16
CA GLY A 196 28.14 -3.80 7.94
C GLY A 196 26.93 -3.08 7.35
N ALA A 197 27.04 -2.44 6.19
CA ALA A 197 25.90 -1.95 5.46
C ALA A 197 24.91 -3.09 5.14
N TYR A 198 23.61 -2.85 5.29
CA TYR A 198 22.57 -3.81 4.91
C TYR A 198 21.27 -3.15 4.42
N SER A 199 20.46 -3.94 3.72
CA SER A 199 19.11 -3.62 3.26
C SER A 199 18.25 -4.89 3.31
N HIS A 200 16.97 -4.71 3.58
CA HIS A 200 15.98 -5.77 3.66
C HIS A 200 14.83 -5.39 2.74
N TRP A 201 14.53 -6.23 1.75
CA TRP A 201 13.42 -5.98 0.83
C TRP A 201 12.53 -7.19 0.68
N ARG A 202 11.35 -6.94 0.11
CA ARG A 202 10.43 -7.97 -0.35
C ARG A 202 10.35 -7.87 -1.86
N HIS A 203 10.52 -8.99 -2.54
CA HIS A 203 10.17 -9.03 -3.96
C HIS A 203 8.66 -8.77 -4.10
N ALA A 204 8.27 -8.03 -5.14
CA ALA A 204 6.86 -7.77 -5.41
C ALA A 204 6.07 -9.09 -5.35
N LEU A 205 4.89 -9.06 -4.72
CA LEU A 205 4.02 -10.23 -4.54
C LEU A 205 3.66 -10.92 -5.87
N THR A 206 3.79 -10.21 -7.00
CA THR A 206 3.67 -10.76 -8.35
C THR A 206 4.70 -11.85 -8.68
N SER A 207 5.80 -11.95 -7.91
CA SER A 207 6.81 -13.00 -8.06
C SER A 207 6.41 -14.37 -7.47
N GLY A 208 5.24 -14.47 -6.83
CA GLY A 208 4.67 -15.73 -6.36
C GLY A 208 3.82 -15.57 -5.08
N PRO A 209 3.01 -16.59 -4.72
CA PRO A 209 2.04 -16.51 -3.62
C PRO A 209 2.64 -16.16 -2.26
N ASN A 210 3.93 -16.41 -2.06
CA ASN A 210 4.64 -16.19 -0.79
C ASN A 210 5.72 -15.10 -0.85
N GLY A 211 5.72 -14.23 -1.89
CA GLY A 211 6.69 -13.16 -2.17
C GLY A 211 7.96 -13.19 -1.31
N THR A 212 9.08 -13.67 -1.86
CA THR A 212 10.30 -13.90 -1.06
C THR A 212 10.83 -12.59 -0.48
N SER A 213 11.08 -12.57 0.82
CA SER A 213 11.86 -11.50 1.44
C SER A 213 13.33 -11.90 1.51
N GLN A 214 14.21 -10.92 1.33
CA GLN A 214 15.66 -11.12 1.37
C GLN A 214 16.34 -10.01 2.15
N ILE A 215 17.42 -10.38 2.82
CA ILE A 215 18.35 -9.44 3.42
C ILE A 215 19.63 -9.48 2.58
N ARG A 216 20.06 -8.32 2.08
CA ARG A 216 21.41 -8.11 1.55
C ARG A 216 22.22 -7.39 2.60
N PHE A 217 23.38 -7.92 2.94
CA PHE A 217 24.22 -7.35 3.98
C PHE A 217 25.70 -7.55 3.65
N SER A 218 26.52 -6.73 4.29
CA SER A 218 27.97 -6.93 4.37
C SER A 218 28.36 -7.17 5.82
N THR A 219 29.52 -7.77 6.04
CA THR A 219 30.01 -8.03 7.40
C THR A 219 30.69 -6.78 7.97
N PRO A 220 30.67 -6.57 9.30
CA PRO A 220 31.42 -5.47 9.92
C PRO A 220 32.90 -5.56 9.59
N ARG A 221 33.52 -4.43 9.22
CA ARG A 221 34.93 -4.35 8.78
C ARG A 221 35.27 -5.30 7.62
N ASN A 222 34.29 -5.75 6.85
CA ASN A 222 34.45 -6.64 5.70
C ASN A 222 35.15 -7.97 6.01
N VAL A 223 35.02 -8.49 7.24
CA VAL A 223 35.54 -9.82 7.61
C VAL A 223 34.85 -10.93 6.79
N LYS A 224 35.48 -12.10 6.60
CA LYS A 224 34.82 -13.15 5.82
C LYS A 224 33.62 -13.69 6.60
N LEU A 225 32.57 -14.09 5.87
CA LEU A 225 31.33 -14.59 6.50
C LEU A 225 31.59 -15.79 7.42
N GLY A 226 32.51 -16.69 7.04
CA GLY A 226 32.90 -17.85 7.85
C GLY A 226 33.67 -17.52 9.13
N ASP A 227 34.15 -16.28 9.27
CA ASP A 227 34.85 -15.81 10.47
C ASP A 227 33.86 -15.22 11.51
N LEU A 228 32.57 -15.12 11.18
CA LEU A 228 31.53 -14.66 12.11
C LEU A 228 31.03 -15.82 12.96
N HIS A 229 30.92 -15.60 14.28
CA HIS A 229 30.27 -16.56 15.20
C HIS A 229 28.77 -16.69 14.95
N GLY A 230 28.13 -15.62 14.49
CA GLY A 230 26.72 -15.64 14.09
C GLY A 230 26.19 -14.25 13.77
N MET A 231 24.96 -14.21 13.27
CA MET A 231 24.20 -12.98 13.11
C MET A 231 22.78 -13.17 13.59
N VAL A 232 22.19 -12.08 14.07
CA VAL A 232 20.77 -12.01 14.41
C VAL A 232 20.12 -10.84 13.71
N ALA A 233 18.88 -11.03 13.27
CA ALA A 233 17.98 -9.97 12.88
C ALA A 233 17.01 -9.70 14.03
N VAL A 234 16.93 -8.46 14.48
CA VAL A 234 16.02 -8.02 15.52
C VAL A 234 14.95 -7.17 14.88
N VAL A 235 13.69 -7.52 15.10
CA VAL A 235 12.52 -6.83 14.56
C VAL A 235 11.73 -6.29 15.74
N PHE A 236 11.60 -4.96 15.82
CA PHE A 236 10.65 -4.36 16.75
C PHE A 236 9.23 -4.48 16.23
N PRO A 237 8.22 -4.55 17.12
CA PRO A 237 6.83 -4.39 16.75
C PRO A 237 6.71 -3.12 15.94
N MET A 238 6.31 -3.26 14.67
CA MET A 238 6.08 -2.09 13.87
C MET A 238 4.76 -1.47 14.34
N ALA A 239 4.87 -0.34 15.01
CA ALA A 239 3.77 0.61 15.11
C ALA A 239 2.64 0.14 16.06
N PRO A 240 1.49 0.83 16.11
CA PRO A 240 0.68 1.00 17.31
C PRO A 240 0.25 -0.32 17.91
N PRO A 241 -0.18 -0.34 19.19
CA PRO A 241 -0.93 -1.47 19.72
C PRO A 241 -2.00 -1.87 18.71
N MET A 242 -1.92 -3.09 18.20
CA MET A 242 -2.87 -3.59 17.22
C MET A 242 -3.82 -4.57 17.87
N GLY A 243 -5.00 -4.69 17.28
CA GLY A 243 -6.01 -5.61 17.72
C GLY A 243 -6.88 -6.12 16.58
N TRP A 244 -7.67 -7.12 16.91
CA TRP A 244 -8.68 -7.70 16.02
C TRP A 244 -10.00 -7.77 16.77
N ILE A 245 -11.07 -7.39 16.07
CA ILE A 245 -12.43 -7.50 16.59
C ILE A 245 -13.01 -8.83 16.12
N GLU A 246 -13.23 -9.76 17.05
CA GLU A 246 -13.87 -11.06 16.85
C GLU A 246 -15.40 -10.91 16.95
N PHE A 247 -16.16 -11.75 16.24
CA PHE A 247 -17.62 -11.75 16.36
C PHE A 247 -18.10 -12.85 17.32
N PRO A 248 -18.70 -12.49 18.47
CA PRO A 248 -19.14 -13.48 19.45
C PRO A 248 -20.40 -14.28 19.01
N GLY A 249 -21.12 -13.82 17.98
CA GLY A 249 -22.49 -14.27 17.70
C GLY A 249 -22.70 -15.14 16.46
N GLY A 250 -21.69 -15.31 15.60
CA GLY A 250 -21.83 -16.12 14.38
C GLY A 250 -21.85 -17.62 14.70
N LYS A 251 -22.69 -18.42 14.04
CA LYS A 251 -22.39 -19.86 13.89
C LYS A 251 -20.99 -19.92 13.28
N LYS A 252 -19.95 -20.25 14.07
CA LYS A 252 -18.54 -20.37 13.63
C LYS A 252 -18.47 -20.65 12.14
N VAL A 253 -18.39 -19.58 11.35
CA VAL A 253 -18.37 -19.72 9.91
C VAL A 253 -16.93 -20.07 9.65
N THR A 254 -16.68 -21.15 8.90
CA THR A 254 -15.32 -21.62 8.61
C THR A 254 -14.42 -20.49 8.08
N HIS A 255 -15.03 -19.47 7.46
CA HIS A 255 -14.35 -18.27 6.98
C HIS A 255 -13.83 -17.35 8.09
N GLU A 256 -14.54 -17.17 9.21
CA GLU A 256 -14.10 -16.30 10.30
C GLU A 256 -12.88 -16.88 11.01
N GLU A 257 -12.87 -18.19 11.27
CA GLU A 257 -11.70 -18.88 11.84
C GLU A 257 -10.48 -18.73 10.91
N ILE A 258 -10.68 -18.84 9.60
CA ILE A 258 -9.64 -18.58 8.60
C ILE A 258 -9.15 -17.12 8.68
N PHE A 259 -10.04 -16.12 8.77
CA PHE A 259 -9.62 -14.73 8.88
C PHE A 259 -8.85 -14.46 10.16
N ARG A 260 -9.33 -14.98 11.29
CA ARG A 260 -8.63 -14.90 12.57
C ARG A 260 -7.22 -15.48 12.44
N GLU A 261 -7.08 -16.68 11.91
CA GLU A 261 -5.76 -17.32 11.71
C GLU A 261 -4.85 -16.51 10.78
N LEU A 262 -5.39 -15.99 9.67
CA LEU A 262 -4.64 -15.15 8.73
C LEU A 262 -4.20 -13.83 9.38
N PHE A 263 -5.06 -13.18 10.17
CA PHE A 263 -4.70 -11.94 10.87
C PHE A 263 -3.73 -12.19 12.02
N LEU A 264 -3.84 -13.28 12.77
CA LEU A 264 -2.85 -13.64 13.79
C LEU A 264 -1.47 -13.91 13.18
N GLN A 265 -1.43 -14.58 12.03
CA GLN A 265 -0.22 -14.71 11.24
C GLN A 265 0.30 -13.32 10.82
N THR A 266 -0.59 -12.49 10.28
CA THR A 266 -0.33 -11.10 9.86
C THR A 266 0.22 -10.22 10.97
N PHE A 267 -0.32 -10.28 12.19
CA PHE A 267 0.18 -9.44 13.28
C PHE A 267 1.61 -9.79 13.64
N ALA A 268 1.95 -11.08 13.65
CA ALA A 268 3.33 -11.50 13.80
C ALA A 268 4.21 -11.06 12.61
N THR A 269 3.64 -11.00 11.40
CA THR A 269 4.33 -10.49 10.21
C THR A 269 4.82 -9.06 10.41
N VAL A 270 3.97 -8.24 11.02
CA VAL A 270 4.29 -6.85 11.33
C VAL A 270 4.93 -6.62 12.71
N GLY A 271 5.35 -7.69 13.40
CA GLY A 271 6.02 -7.64 14.69
C GLY A 271 5.08 -7.42 15.90
N GLU A 272 3.76 -7.38 15.71
CA GLU A 272 2.78 -7.41 16.79
C GLU A 272 2.67 -8.84 17.35
N ALA A 273 3.46 -9.10 18.38
CA ALA A 273 3.52 -10.41 19.01
C ALA A 273 2.30 -10.72 19.90
N ARG A 274 1.51 -9.70 20.27
CA ARG A 274 0.38 -9.86 21.20
C ARG A 274 -0.80 -8.98 20.74
N PRO A 275 -1.44 -9.27 19.60
CA PRO A 275 -2.59 -8.49 19.17
C PRO A 275 -3.72 -8.54 20.21
N HIS A 276 -4.41 -7.42 20.36
CA HIS A 276 -5.54 -7.28 21.27
C HIS A 276 -6.82 -7.83 20.64
N LEU A 277 -7.20 -9.05 21.01
CA LEU A 277 -8.44 -9.67 20.56
C LEU A 277 -9.59 -9.21 21.45
N ILE A 278 -10.63 -8.64 20.86
CA ILE A 278 -11.83 -8.15 21.56
C ILE A 278 -13.09 -8.58 20.84
N GLU A 279 -14.18 -8.77 21.57
CA GLU A 279 -15.50 -9.15 21.03
C GLU A 279 -16.51 -8.00 21.22
N GLU A 280 -16.26 -7.11 22.19
CA GLU A 280 -17.16 -6.02 22.57
C GLU A 280 -16.46 -4.67 22.63
N ALA A 281 -17.20 -3.60 22.35
CA ALA A 281 -16.66 -2.24 22.39
C ALA A 281 -16.09 -1.87 23.77
N ALA A 282 -16.66 -2.38 24.88
CA ALA A 282 -16.18 -2.13 26.24
C ALA A 282 -14.76 -2.65 26.52
N GLU A 283 -14.28 -3.61 25.73
CA GLU A 283 -12.92 -4.13 25.82
C GLU A 283 -11.91 -3.26 25.06
N THR A 284 -12.37 -2.28 24.28
CA THR A 284 -11.52 -1.41 23.47
C THR A 284 -10.50 -0.65 24.31
N ARG A 285 -9.28 -0.54 23.77
CA ARG A 285 -8.23 0.27 24.37
C ARG A 285 -7.94 1.51 23.54
N ALA A 286 -7.96 2.65 24.21
CA ALA A 286 -7.64 3.94 23.60
C ALA A 286 -6.28 3.89 22.88
N GLY A 287 -6.26 4.40 21.64
CA GLY A 287 -5.08 4.45 20.78
C GLY A 287 -4.73 3.15 20.05
N THR A 288 -5.39 2.03 20.37
CA THR A 288 -5.17 0.74 19.70
C THR A 288 -5.80 0.75 18.31
N ARG A 289 -5.07 0.29 17.30
CA ARG A 289 -5.58 0.13 15.93
C ARG A 289 -6.24 -1.24 15.77
N TYR A 290 -7.52 -1.28 15.44
CA TYR A 290 -8.24 -2.53 15.26
C TYR A 290 -8.49 -2.83 13.79
N LEU A 291 -8.05 -3.99 13.36
CA LEU A 291 -8.47 -4.60 12.11
C LEU A 291 -9.78 -5.34 12.35
N TRP A 292 -10.67 -5.32 11.37
CA TRP A 292 -11.93 -6.05 11.41
C TRP A 292 -12.46 -6.30 10.00
N ARG A 293 -13.39 -7.26 9.88
CA ARG A 293 -14.05 -7.58 8.61
C ARG A 293 -15.34 -8.35 8.85
N ILE A 294 -16.36 -8.06 8.03
CA ILE A 294 -17.57 -8.90 7.93
C ILE A 294 -17.29 -10.14 7.08
N GLY A 295 -17.53 -11.32 7.63
CA GLY A 295 -17.49 -12.60 6.93
C GLY A 295 -18.80 -12.97 6.22
N GLY A 296 -19.93 -12.31 6.52
CA GLY A 296 -21.14 -12.36 5.68
C GLY A 296 -22.41 -11.76 6.29
N ASN A 297 -23.48 -11.69 5.49
CA ASN A 297 -24.77 -11.11 5.90
C ASN A 297 -25.45 -11.85 7.08
N GLY A 298 -25.00 -13.08 7.41
CA GLY A 298 -25.57 -13.88 8.51
C GLY A 298 -24.95 -13.62 9.88
N GLU A 299 -23.92 -12.77 9.98
CA GLU A 299 -23.17 -12.53 11.23
C GLU A 299 -23.83 -11.48 12.13
N PHE A 300 -24.76 -10.70 11.58
CA PHE A 300 -25.42 -9.62 12.29
C PHE A 300 -26.89 -9.98 12.59
N SER A 301 -27.15 -10.43 13.82
CA SER A 301 -28.51 -10.51 14.37
C SER A 301 -28.88 -9.16 14.97
N LEU A 302 -29.20 -8.19 14.12
CA LEU A 302 -29.48 -6.83 14.57
C LEU A 302 -30.99 -6.60 14.73
N PRO A 303 -31.43 -5.97 15.83
CA PRO A 303 -32.82 -5.59 15.99
C PRO A 303 -33.18 -4.55 14.92
N LEU A 304 -34.21 -4.83 14.12
CA LEU A 304 -34.81 -3.86 13.21
C LEU A 304 -35.92 -3.13 13.95
N LYS A 305 -36.08 -1.83 13.70
CA LYS A 305 -37.29 -1.12 14.14
C LYS A 305 -38.46 -1.56 13.26
N ASP A 306 -39.68 -1.45 13.78
CA ASP A 306 -40.89 -1.74 13.01
C ASP A 306 -40.92 -0.92 11.72
N GLY A 307 -41.01 -1.63 10.58
CA GLY A 307 -41.03 -1.03 9.25
C GLY A 307 -39.65 -0.78 8.61
N GLU A 308 -38.53 -1.02 9.30
CA GLU A 308 -37.20 -0.98 8.68
C GLU A 308 -36.94 -2.22 7.82
N LEU A 309 -36.42 -2.00 6.62
CA LEU A 309 -35.94 -3.07 5.76
C LEU A 309 -34.52 -3.44 6.18
N TYR A 310 -34.30 -4.74 6.45
CA TYR A 310 -33.02 -5.26 6.90
C TYR A 310 -31.88 -4.82 5.99
N GLU A 311 -32.05 -4.99 4.68
CA GLU A 311 -31.03 -4.72 3.67
C GLU A 311 -30.64 -3.25 3.61
N LYS A 312 -31.60 -2.35 3.83
CA LYS A 312 -31.37 -0.90 3.87
C LYS A 312 -30.68 -0.47 5.16
N ARG A 313 -31.01 -1.12 6.27
CA ARG A 313 -30.57 -0.72 7.61
C ARG A 313 -29.22 -1.34 8.00
N MET A 314 -28.95 -2.57 7.56
CA MET A 314 -27.77 -3.37 7.89
C MET A 314 -26.44 -2.61 7.70
N PRO A 315 -26.17 -1.94 6.55
CA PRO A 315 -24.89 -1.25 6.34
C PRO A 315 -24.64 -0.12 7.34
N TYR A 316 -25.69 0.60 7.72
CA TYR A 316 -25.62 1.67 8.72
C TYR A 316 -25.48 1.12 10.13
N GLN A 317 -26.15 0.01 10.47
CA GLN A 317 -26.03 -0.58 11.80
C GLN A 317 -24.64 -1.16 12.03
N ILE A 318 -24.03 -1.77 11.02
CA ILE A 318 -22.62 -2.17 11.06
C ILE A 318 -21.76 -0.96 11.39
N ALA A 319 -21.91 0.12 10.63
CA ALA A 319 -21.11 1.33 10.84
C ALA A 319 -21.31 1.90 12.24
N GLU A 320 -22.54 1.96 12.74
CA GLU A 320 -22.85 2.39 14.11
C GLU A 320 -22.23 1.47 15.17
N TRP A 321 -22.36 0.15 15.02
CA TRP A 321 -21.80 -0.82 15.96
C TRP A 321 -20.28 -0.69 16.08
N TYR A 322 -19.59 -0.58 14.94
CA TYR A 322 -18.14 -0.35 14.94
C TYR A 322 -17.74 1.04 15.43
N SER A 323 -18.59 2.05 15.25
CA SER A 323 -18.36 3.38 15.82
C SER A 323 -18.37 3.39 17.35
N GLU A 324 -19.00 2.41 18.01
CA GLU A 324 -18.91 2.26 19.47
C GLU A 324 -17.48 1.97 19.93
N PHE A 325 -16.69 1.22 19.15
CA PHE A 325 -15.28 0.98 19.46
C PHE A 325 -14.47 2.28 19.33
N GLU A 326 -14.76 3.09 18.30
CA GLU A 326 -14.10 4.39 18.14
C GLU A 326 -14.43 5.37 19.28
N LYS A 327 -15.66 5.34 19.81
CA LYS A 327 -16.04 6.13 21.00
C LYS A 327 -15.25 5.75 22.25
N GLN A 328 -14.78 4.51 22.36
CA GLN A 328 -13.90 4.05 23.43
C GLN A 328 -12.41 4.35 23.15
N GLY A 329 -12.12 5.10 22.07
CA GLY A 329 -10.77 5.50 21.68
C GLY A 329 -10.03 4.49 20.80
N GLY A 330 -10.69 3.41 20.36
CA GLY A 330 -10.16 2.54 19.32
C GLY A 330 -10.06 3.29 18.00
N ILE A 331 -9.17 2.86 17.10
CA ILE A 331 -9.07 3.43 15.77
C ILE A 331 -9.15 2.29 14.77
N LEU A 332 -10.20 2.26 13.96
CA LEU A 332 -10.57 1.10 13.17
C LEU A 332 -10.07 1.21 11.73
N PHE A 333 -9.64 0.08 11.18
CA PHE A 333 -9.35 -0.06 9.76
C PHE A 333 -10.00 -1.34 9.22
N PRO A 334 -10.90 -1.24 8.22
CA PRO A 334 -11.34 -0.01 7.56
C PRO A 334 -12.14 0.92 8.52
N PRO A 335 -12.26 2.23 8.22
CA PRO A 335 -13.13 3.12 8.99
C PRO A 335 -14.58 2.63 8.98
N PRO A 336 -15.33 2.72 10.09
CA PRO A 336 -16.73 2.28 10.17
C PRO A 336 -17.62 2.92 9.09
N GLU A 337 -17.38 4.20 8.81
CA GLU A 337 -18.11 4.97 7.80
C GLU A 337 -18.07 4.35 6.40
N SER A 338 -16.97 3.69 6.02
CA SER A 338 -16.87 3.03 4.71
C SER A 338 -17.91 1.93 4.53
N TYR A 339 -18.42 1.34 5.62
CA TYR A 339 -19.39 0.24 5.56
C TYR A 339 -20.84 0.66 5.37
N LYS A 340 -21.17 1.95 5.48
CA LYS A 340 -22.50 2.46 5.09
C LYS A 340 -22.82 2.19 3.60
N TYR A 341 -21.77 1.92 2.83
CA TYR A 341 -21.83 1.61 1.40
C TYR A 341 -21.82 0.11 1.10
N TYR A 342 -21.62 -0.76 2.08
CA TYR A 342 -21.64 -2.21 1.88
C TYR A 342 -23.02 -2.65 1.39
N GLN A 343 -23.09 -3.24 0.19
CA GLN A 343 -24.34 -3.62 -0.48
C GLN A 343 -25.37 -2.47 -0.62
N ASN A 344 -24.98 -1.20 -0.51
CA ASN A 344 -25.91 -0.06 -0.60
C ASN A 344 -25.62 0.77 -1.86
N LYS A 345 -26.17 0.34 -3.01
CA LYS A 345 -25.91 1.02 -4.29
C LYS A 345 -26.54 2.41 -4.39
N VAL A 346 -27.60 2.69 -3.62
CA VAL A 346 -28.19 4.04 -3.53
C VAL A 346 -27.20 4.99 -2.84
N GLY A 347 -26.66 4.56 -1.70
CA GLY A 347 -25.61 5.30 -0.98
C GLY A 347 -24.37 5.53 -1.85
N LEU A 348 -23.93 4.50 -2.57
CA LEU A 348 -22.80 4.62 -3.51
C LEU A 348 -23.07 5.58 -4.66
N ALA A 349 -24.25 5.53 -5.28
CA ALA A 349 -24.60 6.44 -6.37
C ALA A 349 -24.55 7.91 -5.92
N ARG A 350 -25.06 8.19 -4.71
CA ARG A 350 -24.99 9.54 -4.10
C ARG A 350 -23.55 9.95 -3.80
N LEU A 351 -22.79 9.07 -3.15
CA LEU A 351 -21.37 9.32 -2.86
C LEU A 351 -20.60 9.65 -4.13
N PHE A 352 -20.78 8.88 -5.20
CA PHE A 352 -20.08 9.09 -6.46
C PHE A 352 -20.47 10.40 -7.15
N GLN A 353 -21.74 10.82 -7.06
CA GLN A 353 -22.19 12.12 -7.55
C GLN A 353 -21.57 13.27 -6.75
N GLU A 354 -21.60 13.19 -5.42
CA GLU A 354 -21.05 14.20 -4.50
C GLU A 354 -19.53 14.36 -4.68
N THR A 355 -18.83 13.25 -4.83
CA THR A 355 -17.36 13.21 -4.99
C THR A 355 -16.90 13.35 -6.43
N LYS A 356 -17.84 13.49 -7.39
CA LYS A 356 -17.58 13.62 -8.83
C LYS A 356 -16.76 12.47 -9.43
N VAL A 357 -16.92 11.27 -8.88
CA VAL A 357 -16.39 10.04 -9.50
C VAL A 357 -17.06 9.86 -10.85
N LYS A 358 -16.27 9.58 -11.90
CA LYS A 358 -16.80 9.30 -13.24
C LYS A 358 -17.62 8.01 -13.18
N THR A 359 -18.93 8.12 -13.36
CA THR A 359 -19.88 7.00 -13.35
C THR A 359 -20.76 7.05 -14.60
N PRO A 360 -21.33 5.93 -15.05
CA PRO A 360 -22.38 6.00 -16.06
C PRO A 360 -23.57 6.76 -15.47
N LYS A 361 -24.29 7.54 -16.29
CA LYS A 361 -25.45 8.33 -15.85
C LYS A 361 -26.42 7.41 -15.10
N THR A 362 -26.73 7.77 -13.86
CA THR A 362 -27.43 6.93 -12.90
C THR A 362 -28.63 7.69 -12.33
N TRP A 363 -29.78 7.03 -12.27
CA TRP A 363 -31.02 7.51 -11.70
C TRP A 363 -31.44 6.57 -10.56
N VAL A 364 -32.12 7.13 -9.57
CA VAL A 364 -32.71 6.38 -8.46
C VAL A 364 -34.18 6.68 -8.46
N PHE A 365 -35.00 5.65 -8.59
CA PHE A 365 -36.46 5.79 -8.54
C PHE A 365 -37.00 5.07 -7.32
N SER A 366 -37.98 5.66 -6.66
CA SER A 366 -38.67 5.07 -5.51
C SER A 366 -39.97 4.37 -5.93
N SER A 367 -40.45 4.62 -7.15
CA SER A 367 -41.65 4.00 -7.70
C SER A 367 -41.69 4.05 -9.23
N PHE A 368 -42.59 3.26 -9.82
CA PHE A 368 -42.88 3.34 -11.26
C PHE A 368 -43.44 4.72 -11.66
N ALA A 369 -44.26 5.34 -10.82
CA ALA A 369 -44.85 6.65 -11.08
C ALA A 369 -43.81 7.77 -11.17
N GLU A 370 -42.67 7.62 -10.48
CA GLU A 370 -41.53 8.52 -10.57
C GLU A 370 -40.68 8.29 -11.83
N ALA A 371 -40.51 7.02 -12.23
CA ALA A 371 -39.73 6.66 -13.41
C ALA A 371 -40.42 7.04 -14.74
N PHE A 372 -41.75 6.91 -14.81
CA PHE A 372 -42.52 7.09 -16.04
C PHE A 372 -42.34 8.49 -16.69
N PRO A 373 -42.47 9.62 -15.95
CA PRO A 373 -42.27 10.95 -16.54
C PRO A 373 -40.86 11.17 -17.13
N GLU A 374 -39.82 10.58 -16.54
CA GLU A 374 -38.44 10.75 -17.03
C GLU A 374 -38.22 10.08 -18.38
N VAL A 375 -38.94 8.99 -18.67
CA VAL A 375 -38.97 8.36 -20.00
C VAL A 375 -39.66 9.27 -21.01
N ILE A 376 -40.83 9.82 -20.67
CA ILE A 376 -41.61 10.69 -21.57
C ILE A 376 -40.86 11.98 -21.90
N LYS A 377 -40.10 12.52 -20.95
CA LYS A 377 -39.23 13.69 -21.16
C LYS A 377 -38.02 13.40 -22.05
N GLY A 378 -37.71 12.13 -22.33
CA GLY A 378 -36.47 11.75 -23.02
C GLY A 378 -35.22 11.95 -22.16
N SER A 379 -35.35 11.98 -20.82
CA SER A 379 -34.22 12.18 -19.90
C SER A 379 -33.30 10.96 -19.79
N ILE A 380 -33.77 9.78 -20.21
CA ILE A 380 -33.08 8.49 -20.08
C ILE A 380 -32.49 8.07 -21.43
N ASP A 381 -31.17 7.86 -21.44
CA ASP A 381 -30.42 7.42 -22.61
C ASP A 381 -30.33 5.88 -22.61
N PHE A 382 -30.91 5.25 -23.63
CA PHE A 382 -30.92 3.79 -23.78
C PHE A 382 -29.70 3.29 -24.59
N PRO A 383 -29.18 2.07 -24.31
CA PRO A 383 -29.69 1.07 -23.38
C PRO A 383 -29.36 1.36 -21.90
N VAL A 384 -30.17 0.82 -20.99
CA VAL A 384 -29.98 0.93 -19.54
C VAL A 384 -30.00 -0.43 -18.83
N VAL A 385 -29.43 -0.48 -17.64
CA VAL A 385 -29.57 -1.58 -16.68
C VAL A 385 -30.36 -1.11 -15.46
N ILE A 386 -31.22 -1.99 -14.95
CA ILE A 386 -32.01 -1.78 -13.73
C ILE A 386 -31.46 -2.76 -12.68
N LYS A 387 -31.06 -2.24 -11.53
CA LYS A 387 -30.40 -3.01 -10.47
C LYS A 387 -31.18 -2.90 -9.17
N ASP A 388 -31.27 -4.03 -8.48
CA ASP A 388 -31.63 -4.03 -7.06
C ASP A 388 -30.54 -3.30 -6.25
N PRO A 389 -30.91 -2.30 -5.44
CA PRO A 389 -29.96 -1.49 -4.69
C PRO A 389 -29.18 -2.30 -3.66
N TYR A 390 -29.76 -3.39 -3.14
CA TYR A 390 -29.19 -4.24 -2.10
C TYR A 390 -28.83 -5.65 -2.59
N GLY A 391 -29.11 -5.96 -3.86
CA GLY A 391 -28.75 -7.23 -4.49
C GLY A 391 -27.24 -7.47 -4.60
N PHE A 392 -26.85 -8.74 -4.69
CA PHE A 392 -25.47 -9.19 -4.90
C PHE A 392 -25.41 -10.27 -5.98
N SER A 393 -24.21 -10.56 -6.51
CA SER A 393 -24.00 -11.62 -7.52
C SER A 393 -24.90 -11.50 -8.77
N SER A 394 -25.16 -10.28 -9.24
CA SER A 394 -26.06 -9.98 -10.37
C SER A 394 -27.54 -10.41 -10.16
N LEU A 395 -27.94 -10.79 -8.94
CA LEU A 395 -29.35 -11.02 -8.63
C LEU A 395 -30.12 -9.70 -8.75
N GLY A 396 -31.28 -9.74 -9.41
CA GLY A 396 -32.11 -8.54 -9.62
C GLY A 396 -31.62 -7.60 -10.72
N LEU A 397 -30.70 -8.03 -11.59
CA LEU A 397 -30.26 -7.24 -12.74
C LEU A 397 -31.20 -7.45 -13.94
N LEU A 398 -31.85 -6.37 -14.40
CA LEU A 398 -32.62 -6.33 -15.65
C LEU A 398 -31.93 -5.37 -16.64
N GLN A 399 -32.23 -5.52 -17.92
CA GLN A 399 -31.76 -4.62 -18.98
C GLN A 399 -32.95 -4.17 -19.82
N ALA A 400 -32.91 -2.95 -20.31
CA ALA A 400 -33.84 -2.43 -21.29
C ALA A 400 -33.09 -1.79 -22.46
N ALA A 401 -33.39 -2.24 -23.67
CA ALA A 401 -32.82 -1.69 -24.90
C ALA A 401 -33.47 -0.37 -25.32
N ASP A 402 -34.71 -0.13 -24.89
CA ASP A 402 -35.54 1.02 -25.25
C ASP A 402 -36.53 1.39 -24.14
N ALA A 403 -37.34 2.42 -24.39
CA ALA A 403 -38.33 2.95 -23.47
C ALA A 403 -39.43 1.94 -23.10
N ASP A 404 -39.90 1.14 -24.05
CA ASP A 404 -41.00 0.20 -23.82
C ASP A 404 -40.55 -0.97 -22.94
N GLU A 405 -39.39 -1.54 -23.24
CA GLU A 405 -38.76 -2.55 -22.39
C GLU A 405 -38.48 -2.02 -20.98
N PHE A 406 -38.04 -0.75 -20.88
CA PHE A 406 -37.75 -0.11 -19.60
C PHE A 406 -38.99 0.02 -18.74
N LEU A 407 -40.08 0.58 -19.27
CA LEU A 407 -41.33 0.73 -18.53
C LEU A 407 -41.87 -0.61 -18.05
N LYS A 408 -41.84 -1.63 -18.92
CA LYS A 408 -42.23 -3.00 -18.56
C LYS A 408 -41.37 -3.57 -17.44
N ASN A 409 -40.05 -3.42 -17.52
CA ASN A 409 -39.12 -3.99 -16.55
C ASN A 409 -39.14 -3.26 -15.20
N VAL A 410 -39.28 -1.93 -15.20
CA VAL A 410 -39.41 -1.15 -13.96
C VAL A 410 -40.74 -1.40 -13.28
N GLN A 411 -41.85 -1.48 -14.04
CA GLN A 411 -43.15 -1.85 -13.49
C GLN A 411 -43.08 -3.23 -12.83
N ARG A 412 -42.47 -4.21 -13.52
CA ARG A 412 -42.25 -5.55 -12.98
C ARG A 412 -41.40 -5.52 -11.72
N TYR A 413 -40.29 -4.77 -11.74
CA TYR A 413 -39.40 -4.65 -10.58
C TYR A 413 -40.18 -4.16 -9.35
N PHE A 414 -40.91 -3.04 -9.45
CA PHE A 414 -41.66 -2.50 -8.32
C PHE A 414 -42.87 -3.35 -7.91
N ALA A 415 -43.40 -4.19 -8.79
CA ALA A 415 -44.43 -5.16 -8.41
C ALA A 415 -43.86 -6.29 -7.52
N ASP A 416 -42.57 -6.64 -7.71
CA ASP A 416 -41.88 -7.70 -6.96
C ASP A 416 -41.11 -7.17 -5.74
N ALA A 417 -40.69 -5.89 -5.76
CA ALA A 417 -39.88 -5.27 -4.72
C ALA A 417 -40.66 -5.05 -3.41
N LEU A 418 -39.93 -5.05 -2.28
CA LEU A 418 -40.51 -4.67 -0.99
C LEU A 418 -40.88 -3.18 -0.98
N ALA A 419 -41.95 -2.83 -0.27
CA ALA A 419 -42.39 -1.45 -0.15
C ALA A 419 -41.25 -0.56 0.41
N GLY A 420 -40.95 0.55 -0.27
CA GLY A 420 -39.89 1.47 0.11
C GLY A 420 -38.48 1.11 -0.39
N VAL A 421 -38.33 0.04 -1.17
CA VAL A 421 -37.07 -0.28 -1.87
C VAL A 421 -36.99 0.48 -3.19
N GLU A 422 -35.90 1.19 -3.39
CA GLU A 422 -35.61 1.94 -4.61
C GLU A 422 -35.20 1.01 -5.78
N ALA A 423 -35.22 1.53 -7.01
CA ALA A 423 -34.58 0.93 -8.18
C ALA A 423 -33.39 1.80 -8.61
N ILE A 424 -32.22 1.20 -8.85
CA ILE A 424 -31.09 1.88 -9.48
C ILE A 424 -31.18 1.66 -10.99
N VAL A 425 -31.33 2.73 -11.76
CA VAL A 425 -31.25 2.69 -13.22
C VAL A 425 -29.94 3.32 -13.63
N GLN A 426 -29.18 2.67 -14.49
CA GLN A 426 -27.88 3.16 -14.93
C GLN A 426 -27.72 2.97 -16.43
N SER A 427 -27.18 3.98 -17.11
CA SER A 427 -26.84 3.89 -18.53
C SER A 427 -25.86 2.74 -18.75
N LYS A 428 -26.14 1.90 -19.75
CA LYS A 428 -25.31 0.74 -20.03
C LYS A 428 -24.07 1.18 -20.80
N VAL A 429 -22.90 0.98 -20.19
CA VAL A 429 -21.62 1.11 -20.91
C VAL A 429 -21.46 -0.11 -21.83
N ILE A 430 -21.36 0.16 -23.13
CA ILE A 430 -21.14 -0.86 -24.15
C ILE A 430 -19.66 -1.25 -24.13
N ALA A 431 -19.39 -2.41 -23.53
CA ALA A 431 -18.05 -2.97 -23.38
C ALA A 431 -18.12 -4.49 -23.22
N LEU A 432 -17.09 -5.18 -23.70
CA LEU A 432 -16.88 -6.61 -23.42
C LEU A 432 -16.21 -6.85 -22.09
N ARG A 433 -15.37 -5.91 -21.62
CA ARG A 433 -14.51 -6.10 -20.45
C ARG A 433 -14.83 -5.08 -19.37
N GLU A 434 -14.89 -5.56 -18.13
CA GLU A 434 -14.89 -4.74 -16.92
C GLU A 434 -13.79 -5.25 -15.99
N ALA A 435 -13.09 -4.38 -15.27
CA ALA A 435 -12.10 -4.77 -14.29
C ALA A 435 -12.75 -4.96 -12.92
N ARG A 436 -12.30 -5.98 -12.19
CA ARG A 436 -12.40 -6.02 -10.72
C ARG A 436 -11.02 -5.69 -10.18
N VAL A 437 -10.90 -4.57 -9.46
CA VAL A 437 -9.64 -4.14 -8.84
C VAL A 437 -9.80 -4.18 -7.33
N THR A 438 -8.97 -4.96 -6.66
CA THR A 438 -8.89 -4.99 -5.19
C THR A 438 -7.75 -4.09 -4.75
N TYR A 439 -8.03 -3.20 -3.81
CA TYR A 439 -7.08 -2.18 -3.37
C TYR A 439 -7.11 -1.99 -1.86
N ILE A 440 -6.00 -1.50 -1.32
CA ILE A 440 -5.83 -1.11 0.08
C ILE A 440 -5.09 0.22 0.13
N ASP A 441 -5.69 1.18 0.82
CA ASP A 441 -5.23 2.55 0.98
C ASP A 441 -4.83 3.19 -0.35
N GLY A 442 -5.73 3.12 -1.34
CA GLY A 442 -5.51 3.64 -2.69
C GLY A 442 -4.53 2.84 -3.56
N ARG A 443 -3.94 1.75 -3.04
CA ARG A 443 -2.97 0.93 -3.79
C ARG A 443 -3.65 -0.32 -4.33
N PRO A 444 -3.75 -0.51 -5.66
CA PRO A 444 -4.21 -1.78 -6.20
C PRO A 444 -3.14 -2.86 -6.01
N PHE A 445 -3.55 -4.06 -5.61
CA PHE A 445 -2.63 -5.20 -5.48
C PHE A 445 -3.08 -6.43 -6.24
N HIS A 446 -4.39 -6.55 -6.54
CA HIS A 446 -4.95 -7.65 -7.30
C HIS A 446 -6.02 -7.15 -8.24
N ALA A 447 -5.98 -7.56 -9.49
CA ALA A 447 -6.99 -7.20 -10.47
C ALA A 447 -7.13 -8.25 -11.56
N TYR A 448 -8.30 -8.27 -12.18
CA TYR A 448 -8.57 -9.12 -13.33
C TYR A 448 -9.71 -8.53 -14.17
N TRP A 449 -9.71 -8.84 -15.46
CA TRP A 449 -10.84 -8.57 -16.33
C TRP A 449 -11.92 -9.61 -16.10
N ARG A 450 -13.16 -9.17 -15.98
CA ARG A 450 -14.36 -9.97 -16.19
C ARG A 450 -14.85 -9.68 -17.61
N ILE A 451 -14.91 -10.71 -18.43
CA ILE A 451 -15.21 -10.62 -19.86
C ILE A 451 -16.59 -11.21 -20.11
N ARG A 452 -17.45 -10.43 -20.76
CA ARG A 452 -18.81 -10.82 -21.16
C ARG A 452 -18.76 -11.73 -22.39
N GLU A 453 -19.77 -12.60 -22.52
CA GLU A 453 -19.95 -13.42 -23.73
C GLU A 453 -20.26 -12.57 -24.98
N SER A 454 -20.94 -11.44 -24.79
CA SER A 454 -21.34 -10.53 -25.87
C SER A 454 -21.51 -9.10 -25.36
N LEU A 455 -21.51 -8.12 -26.27
CA LEU A 455 -21.84 -6.71 -25.98
C LEU A 455 -23.29 -6.54 -25.48
N THR A 456 -24.18 -7.46 -25.87
CA THR A 456 -25.58 -7.47 -25.44
C THR A 456 -25.75 -8.02 -24.02
N SER A 457 -24.79 -8.78 -23.48
CA SER A 457 -24.87 -9.34 -22.13
C SER A 457 -24.94 -8.23 -21.08
N ALA A 458 -25.75 -8.44 -20.04
CA ALA A 458 -25.95 -7.46 -18.97
C ALA A 458 -24.87 -7.55 -17.87
N SER A 459 -24.21 -8.70 -17.73
CA SER A 459 -23.25 -9.00 -16.67
C SER A 459 -22.07 -9.81 -17.20
N ALA A 460 -20.88 -9.62 -16.60
CA ALA A 460 -19.69 -10.42 -16.83
C ALA A 460 -19.51 -11.53 -15.77
N ALA A 461 -20.55 -11.83 -14.98
CA ALA A 461 -20.47 -12.81 -13.91
C ALA A 461 -20.22 -14.23 -14.46
N SER A 462 -19.32 -14.98 -13.81
CA SER A 462 -18.91 -16.31 -14.27
C SER A 462 -20.01 -17.36 -14.25
N ASN A 463 -21.02 -17.19 -13.38
CA ASN A 463 -22.21 -18.03 -13.34
C ASN A 463 -23.19 -17.77 -14.50
N LEU A 464 -22.96 -16.70 -15.28
CA LEU A 464 -23.70 -16.34 -16.49
C LEU A 464 -22.83 -16.48 -17.75
N GLY A 465 -21.78 -17.31 -17.69
CA GLY A 465 -20.91 -17.60 -18.83
C GLY A 465 -19.73 -16.63 -19.03
N GLY A 466 -19.58 -15.62 -18.16
CA GLY A 466 -18.43 -14.71 -18.22
C GLY A 466 -17.08 -15.40 -17.95
N TYR A 467 -16.03 -14.92 -18.60
CA TYR A 467 -14.65 -15.37 -18.42
C TYR A 467 -13.85 -14.41 -17.53
N GLN A 468 -12.78 -14.90 -16.89
CA GLN A 468 -11.88 -14.09 -16.07
C GLN A 468 -10.46 -14.13 -16.63
N ASP A 469 -9.89 -12.96 -16.93
CA ASP A 469 -8.50 -12.80 -17.37
C ASP A 469 -7.69 -12.07 -16.29
N PHE A 470 -6.73 -12.76 -15.70
CA PHE A 470 -5.87 -12.24 -14.63
C PHE A 470 -4.66 -11.46 -15.15
N ASN A 471 -4.48 -11.33 -16.47
CA ASN A 471 -3.47 -10.47 -17.07
C ASN A 471 -3.95 -9.00 -17.08
N PHE A 472 -3.93 -8.38 -15.90
CA PHE A 472 -4.38 -7.01 -15.71
C PHE A 472 -3.20 -6.06 -15.42
N PRO A 473 -3.09 -4.91 -16.13
CA PRO A 473 -2.00 -3.95 -15.92
C PRO A 473 -2.23 -3.10 -14.66
N LEU A 474 -1.86 -3.62 -13.49
CA LEU A 474 -2.06 -2.96 -12.18
C LEU A 474 -1.43 -1.57 -12.08
N ASN A 475 -0.25 -1.38 -12.68
CA ASN A 475 0.45 -0.08 -12.62
C ASN A 475 -0.30 1.02 -13.38
N ASP A 476 -0.97 0.67 -14.48
CA ASP A 476 -1.69 1.65 -15.28
C ASP A 476 -2.99 2.11 -14.58
N ILE A 477 -3.63 1.25 -13.78
CA ILE A 477 -4.85 1.61 -13.02
C ILE A 477 -4.56 2.31 -11.69
N ALA A 478 -3.34 2.22 -11.17
CA ALA A 478 -2.99 2.69 -9.82
C ALA A 478 -3.34 4.17 -9.56
N PRO A 479 -3.06 5.14 -10.46
CA PRO A 479 -3.42 6.53 -10.22
C PRO A 479 -4.93 6.75 -10.04
N TYR A 480 -5.76 5.98 -10.76
CA TYR A 480 -7.21 6.08 -10.65
C TYR A 480 -7.74 5.50 -9.34
N VAL A 481 -7.15 4.39 -8.89
CA VAL A 481 -7.52 3.75 -7.62
C VAL A 481 -7.12 4.62 -6.43
N GLU A 482 -5.93 5.24 -6.49
CA GLU A 482 -5.45 6.18 -5.49
C GLU A 482 -6.41 7.37 -5.36
N GLU A 483 -6.72 8.01 -6.49
CA GLU A 483 -7.64 9.14 -6.51
C GLU A 483 -9.04 8.74 -6.05
N PHE A 484 -9.55 7.59 -6.51
CA PHE A 484 -10.84 7.05 -6.08
C PHE A 484 -10.91 6.86 -4.56
N ALA A 485 -9.93 6.18 -3.96
CA ALA A 485 -9.89 5.94 -2.52
C ALA A 485 -9.83 7.27 -1.73
N ARG A 486 -9.05 8.23 -2.23
CA ARG A 486 -8.88 9.55 -1.62
C ARG A 486 -10.16 10.37 -1.62
N ILE A 487 -10.86 10.46 -2.77
CA ILE A 487 -12.07 11.31 -2.88
C ILE A 487 -13.31 10.65 -2.28
N THR A 488 -13.41 9.32 -2.29
CA THR A 488 -14.56 8.60 -1.70
C THR A 488 -14.42 8.34 -0.21
N GLY A 489 -13.20 8.39 0.33
CA GLY A 489 -12.94 7.99 1.71
C GLY A 489 -13.14 6.49 1.95
N ILE A 490 -13.18 5.65 0.91
CA ILE A 490 -13.25 4.19 1.01
C ILE A 490 -11.83 3.65 0.80
N PRO A 491 -11.09 3.33 1.86
CA PRO A 491 -9.67 3.05 1.72
C PRO A 491 -9.39 1.63 1.26
N VAL A 492 -10.33 0.69 1.39
CA VAL A 492 -10.12 -0.70 0.97
C VAL A 492 -11.41 -1.25 0.40
N GLY A 493 -11.28 -2.07 -0.63
CA GLY A 493 -12.42 -2.72 -1.24
C GLY A 493 -12.07 -3.36 -2.58
N GLY A 494 -13.10 -3.93 -3.20
CA GLY A 494 -13.10 -4.34 -4.60
C GLY A 494 -13.94 -3.36 -5.41
N VAL A 495 -13.29 -2.60 -6.29
CA VAL A 495 -13.93 -1.62 -7.17
C VAL A 495 -14.06 -2.18 -8.58
N ASP A 496 -15.20 -1.89 -9.20
CA ASP A 496 -15.56 -2.33 -10.54
C ASP A 496 -15.39 -1.17 -11.52
N PHE A 497 -14.45 -1.30 -12.45
CA PHE A 497 -14.20 -0.30 -13.49
C PHE A 497 -14.60 -0.82 -14.87
N ILE A 498 -15.04 0.08 -15.74
CA ILE A 498 -15.40 -0.25 -17.12
C ILE A 498 -14.99 0.89 -18.05
N TRP A 499 -14.59 0.53 -19.27
CA TRP A 499 -14.25 1.44 -20.35
C TRP A 499 -15.24 1.25 -21.48
N GLN A 500 -15.45 2.27 -22.31
CA GLN A 500 -16.23 2.06 -23.53
C GLN A 500 -15.42 1.19 -24.50
N GLU A 501 -16.07 0.29 -25.24
CA GLU A 501 -15.39 -0.57 -26.21
C GLU A 501 -14.63 0.23 -27.29
N ALA A 502 -15.12 1.43 -27.63
CA ALA A 502 -14.45 2.34 -28.56
C ALA A 502 -13.12 2.90 -28.00
N GLU A 503 -12.92 2.84 -26.69
CA GLU A 503 -11.75 3.37 -25.96
C GLU A 503 -11.29 2.37 -24.88
N PRO A 504 -10.85 1.14 -25.24
CA PRO A 504 -10.54 0.08 -24.28
C PRO A 504 -9.20 0.29 -23.55
N ASP A 505 -8.66 1.51 -23.60
CA ASP A 505 -7.37 1.83 -23.01
C ASP A 505 -7.50 2.02 -21.50
N VAL A 506 -6.84 1.16 -20.74
CA VAL A 506 -6.73 1.22 -19.28
C VAL A 506 -6.13 2.56 -18.80
N LYS A 507 -5.40 3.26 -19.66
CA LYS A 507 -4.84 4.59 -19.39
C LYS A 507 -5.83 5.73 -19.56
N SER A 508 -7.03 5.46 -20.08
CA SER A 508 -8.11 6.44 -20.09
C SER A 508 -8.94 6.32 -18.81
N THR A 509 -9.59 7.41 -18.41
CA THR A 509 -10.36 7.43 -17.16
C THR A 509 -11.55 6.48 -17.24
N PRO A 510 -11.62 5.41 -16.42
CA PRO A 510 -12.73 4.47 -16.44
C PRO A 510 -14.01 5.11 -15.91
N PHE A 511 -15.13 4.45 -16.19
CA PHE A 511 -16.33 4.59 -15.40
C PHE A 511 -16.26 3.64 -14.19
N THR A 512 -16.62 4.15 -13.01
CA THR A 512 -16.81 3.34 -11.81
C THR A 512 -18.24 2.81 -11.77
N LEU A 513 -18.39 1.50 -11.60
CA LEU A 513 -19.70 0.82 -11.54
C LEU A 513 -20.20 0.62 -10.12
N GLU A 514 -19.32 0.13 -9.25
CA GLU A 514 -19.58 -0.14 -7.83
C GLU A 514 -18.27 -0.33 -7.05
N VAL A 515 -18.33 -0.26 -5.72
CA VAL A 515 -17.26 -0.70 -4.82
C VAL A 515 -17.86 -1.49 -3.67
N SER A 516 -17.18 -2.56 -3.26
CA SER A 516 -17.52 -3.29 -2.04
C SER A 516 -16.39 -3.14 -1.01
N PRO A 517 -16.62 -2.49 0.15
CA PRO A 517 -15.63 -2.39 1.22
C PRO A 517 -15.14 -3.75 1.72
N THR A 518 -15.97 -4.78 1.59
CA THR A 518 -15.59 -6.19 1.73
C THR A 518 -15.67 -6.85 0.37
N SER A 519 -14.52 -7.16 -0.24
CA SER A 519 -14.50 -7.89 -1.51
C SER A 519 -13.99 -9.30 -1.31
N ASP A 520 -14.60 -10.22 -2.04
CA ASP A 520 -13.96 -11.49 -2.35
C ASP A 520 -12.90 -11.30 -3.42
N ILE A 521 -11.80 -12.03 -3.25
CA ILE A 521 -10.63 -11.96 -4.12
C ILE A 521 -10.54 -13.31 -4.81
N ASN A 522 -10.72 -13.32 -6.12
CA ASN A 522 -10.64 -14.51 -6.95
C ASN A 522 -9.17 -14.74 -7.32
N PRO A 523 -8.54 -15.88 -7.00
CA PRO A 523 -7.19 -16.20 -7.48
C PRO A 523 -7.17 -16.62 -8.96
N PRO A 524 -6.05 -16.50 -9.67
CA PRO A 524 -5.92 -17.06 -11.02
C PRO A 524 -6.10 -18.58 -11.02
N ALA A 525 -6.79 -19.11 -12.04
CA ALA A 525 -6.80 -20.55 -12.28
C ALA A 525 -5.42 -21.01 -12.79
N PRO A 526 -4.96 -22.24 -12.45
CA PRO A 526 -3.69 -22.74 -12.96
C PRO A 526 -3.75 -22.85 -14.48
N ALA A 527 -2.61 -22.68 -15.17
CA ALA A 527 -2.53 -22.72 -16.63
C ALA A 527 -3.04 -24.06 -17.23
N SER A 528 -3.01 -25.14 -16.45
CA SER A 528 -3.55 -26.45 -16.83
C SER A 528 -5.07 -26.58 -16.71
N TRP A 529 -5.76 -25.57 -16.17
CA TRP A 529 -7.21 -25.58 -16.01
C TRP A 529 -7.91 -25.26 -17.33
N SER A 530 -8.65 -26.24 -17.87
CA SER A 530 -9.33 -26.13 -19.18
C SER A 530 -10.86 -25.94 -19.09
N LYS A 531 -11.41 -25.93 -17.87
CA LYS A 531 -12.85 -25.80 -17.60
C LYS A 531 -13.24 -24.35 -17.32
N THR A 532 -14.52 -24.09 -17.05
CA THR A 532 -14.98 -22.75 -16.69
C THR A 532 -14.38 -22.29 -15.36
N TYR A 533 -14.25 -20.99 -15.16
CA TYR A 533 -13.81 -20.44 -13.88
C TYR A 533 -14.83 -20.71 -12.76
N ALA A 534 -16.13 -20.79 -13.09
CA ALA A 534 -17.16 -21.20 -12.14
C ALA A 534 -16.90 -22.61 -11.58
N GLU A 535 -16.50 -23.56 -12.42
CA GLU A 535 -16.10 -24.90 -11.97
C GLU A 535 -14.82 -24.88 -11.13
N PHE A 536 -13.85 -24.01 -11.46
CA PHE A 536 -12.61 -23.89 -10.68
C PHE A 536 -12.89 -23.54 -9.22
N LYS A 537 -13.83 -22.63 -8.95
CA LYS A 537 -14.24 -22.19 -7.60
C LYS A 537 -14.67 -23.33 -6.67
N HIS A 538 -15.07 -24.46 -7.24
CA HIS A 538 -15.52 -25.64 -6.48
C HIS A 538 -14.41 -26.68 -6.27
N THR A 539 -13.17 -26.37 -6.64
CA THR A 539 -12.03 -27.28 -6.47
C THR A 539 -11.24 -27.00 -5.20
N PRO A 540 -10.54 -28.00 -4.64
CA PRO A 540 -9.57 -27.78 -3.57
C PRO A 540 -8.44 -26.81 -3.98
N GLY A 541 -8.01 -26.85 -5.25
CA GLY A 541 -6.98 -25.97 -5.78
C GLY A 541 -7.37 -24.49 -5.68
N TYR A 542 -8.62 -24.14 -5.98
CA TYR A 542 -9.13 -22.79 -5.77
C TYR A 542 -9.05 -22.38 -4.30
N HIS A 543 -9.41 -23.26 -3.36
CA HIS A 543 -9.36 -22.92 -1.95
C HIS A 543 -7.92 -22.61 -1.49
N THR A 544 -6.95 -23.41 -1.92
CA THR A 544 -5.53 -23.16 -1.65
C THR A 544 -5.07 -21.81 -2.17
N GLU A 545 -5.32 -21.50 -3.44
CA GLU A 545 -4.93 -20.23 -4.04
C GLU A 545 -5.71 -19.03 -3.46
N TYR A 546 -6.98 -19.24 -3.09
CA TYR A 546 -7.82 -18.25 -2.44
C TYR A 546 -7.25 -17.88 -1.07
N LEU A 547 -6.82 -18.86 -0.27
CA LEU A 547 -6.16 -18.61 1.01
C LEU A 547 -4.83 -17.86 0.84
N ALA A 548 -4.07 -18.18 -0.22
CA ALA A 548 -2.82 -17.50 -0.52
C ALA A 548 -3.04 -16.01 -0.84
N VAL A 549 -3.94 -15.68 -1.77
CA VAL A 549 -4.23 -14.28 -2.11
C VAL A 549 -4.90 -13.53 -0.94
N ARG A 550 -5.66 -14.24 -0.09
CA ARG A 550 -6.24 -13.65 1.13
C ARG A 550 -5.20 -13.30 2.17
N ARG A 551 -4.19 -14.15 2.38
CA ARG A 551 -3.06 -13.84 3.25
C ARG A 551 -2.33 -12.58 2.78
N GLN A 552 -2.09 -12.45 1.48
CA GLN A 552 -1.48 -11.24 0.92
C GLN A 552 -2.32 -10.00 1.19
N TRP A 553 -3.64 -10.12 1.06
CA TRP A 553 -4.55 -9.03 1.37
C TRP A 553 -4.52 -8.62 2.84
N THR A 554 -4.53 -9.58 3.78
CA THR A 554 -4.44 -9.28 5.22
C THR A 554 -3.11 -8.63 5.57
N ASP A 555 -1.98 -9.15 5.04
CA ASP A 555 -0.65 -8.56 5.19
C ASP A 555 -0.65 -7.08 4.76
N LEU A 556 -1.16 -6.80 3.56
CA LEU A 556 -1.22 -5.44 3.02
C LEU A 556 -2.15 -4.53 3.84
N MET A 557 -3.23 -5.06 4.43
CA MET A 557 -4.10 -4.28 5.32
C MET A 557 -3.38 -3.87 6.60
N ALA A 558 -2.67 -4.79 7.25
CA ALA A 558 -1.90 -4.46 8.44
C ALA A 558 -0.77 -3.46 8.12
N LEU A 559 -0.07 -3.66 7.00
CA LEU A 559 0.94 -2.72 6.52
C LEU A 559 0.35 -1.33 6.25
N ALA A 560 -0.85 -1.24 5.68
CA ALA A 560 -1.52 0.03 5.47
C ALA A 560 -1.86 0.74 6.78
N VAL A 561 -2.31 0.02 7.81
CA VAL A 561 -2.55 0.58 9.15
C VAL A 561 -1.27 1.17 9.74
N ILE A 562 -0.16 0.44 9.61
CA ILE A 562 1.14 0.87 10.12
C ILE A 562 1.66 2.08 9.34
N ASP A 563 1.55 2.05 8.01
CA ASP A 563 1.93 3.17 7.15
C ASP A 563 1.16 4.43 7.53
N ARG A 564 -0.16 4.32 7.72
CA ARG A 564 -1.02 5.43 8.17
C ARG A 564 -0.60 5.95 9.52
N TYR A 565 -0.40 5.07 10.49
CA TYR A 565 0.07 5.46 11.82
C TYR A 565 1.38 6.26 11.79
N ARG A 566 2.32 5.84 10.93
CA ARG A 566 3.59 6.55 10.73
C ARG A 566 3.37 7.91 10.04
N GLN A 567 2.53 7.98 9.04
CA GLN A 567 2.25 9.22 8.29
C GLN A 567 1.46 10.25 9.10
N GLU A 568 0.57 9.81 9.98
CA GLU A 568 -0.22 10.66 10.88
C GLU A 568 0.65 11.39 11.92
N ARG A 569 1.90 10.97 12.10
CA ARG A 569 2.77 11.41 13.19
C ARG A 569 4.10 11.94 12.67
N LYS A 570 4.58 13.02 13.29
CA LYS A 570 5.93 13.51 13.02
C LYS A 570 6.95 12.57 13.67
N HIS A 571 8.07 12.33 13.00
CA HIS A 571 9.16 11.53 13.57
C HIS A 571 9.96 12.35 14.59
N LEU A 572 10.02 11.85 15.82
CA LEU A 572 10.82 12.42 16.91
C LEU A 572 11.89 11.41 17.32
N PHE A 573 13.14 11.71 17.01
CA PHE A 573 14.30 10.99 17.51
C PHE A 573 14.70 11.56 18.86
N VAL A 574 14.95 10.69 19.81
CA VAL A 574 15.32 11.04 21.18
C VAL A 574 16.63 10.32 21.48
N ASP A 575 17.70 11.07 21.71
CA ASP A 575 18.92 10.45 22.23
C ASP A 575 18.66 9.91 23.64
N ILE A 576 19.42 8.90 24.04
CA ILE A 576 19.27 8.34 25.38
C ILE A 576 20.12 9.10 26.39
N ASP A 577 21.36 9.37 26.00
CA ASP A 577 22.38 9.85 26.90
C ASP A 577 22.10 11.33 27.25
N ASN A 578 21.89 11.60 28.54
CA ASN A 578 21.55 12.88 29.19
C ASN A 578 20.26 13.58 28.74
N VAL A 579 19.50 12.98 27.83
CA VAL A 579 18.14 13.41 27.50
C VAL A 579 17.11 12.62 28.33
N VAL A 580 17.24 11.28 28.38
CA VAL A 580 16.37 10.43 29.21
C VAL A 580 17.13 9.70 30.32
N SER A 581 18.44 9.53 30.19
CA SER A 581 19.30 8.82 31.14
C SER A 581 20.39 9.75 31.66
N LEU A 582 20.64 9.83 32.98
CA LEU A 582 21.71 10.65 33.58
C LEU A 582 23.10 10.01 33.42
N SER A 583 23.45 9.69 32.18
CA SER A 583 24.64 8.93 31.81
C SER A 583 25.98 9.65 32.07
N MET A 584 26.00 10.99 32.04
CA MET A 584 27.20 11.77 32.32
C MET A 584 27.71 11.58 33.74
N ASP A 585 26.83 11.31 34.70
CA ASP A 585 27.25 11.10 36.09
C ASP A 585 28.11 9.84 36.19
N ARG A 586 27.71 8.77 35.51
CA ARG A 586 28.51 7.54 35.36
C ARG A 586 29.82 7.82 34.63
N VAL A 587 29.77 8.47 33.45
CA VAL A 587 30.96 8.74 32.62
C VAL A 587 31.99 9.60 33.38
N ARG A 588 31.54 10.62 34.11
CA ARG A 588 32.38 11.48 34.95
C ARG A 588 32.96 10.71 36.15
N ARG A 589 32.13 9.95 36.88
CA ARG A 589 32.55 9.13 38.03
C ARG A 589 33.67 8.16 37.65
N LEU A 590 33.57 7.56 36.46
CA LEU A 590 34.52 6.57 35.97
C LEU A 590 35.59 7.15 35.03
N LYS A 591 35.65 8.49 34.88
CA LYS A 591 36.65 9.21 34.07
C LYS A 591 36.82 8.65 32.66
N GLY A 592 35.72 8.23 32.02
CA GLY A 592 35.72 7.69 30.65
C GLY A 592 36.45 6.34 30.48
N LYS A 593 36.73 5.61 31.57
CA LYS A 593 37.29 4.26 31.46
C LYS A 593 36.31 3.30 30.79
N LYS A 594 36.80 2.19 30.22
CA LYS A 594 35.97 1.19 29.52
C LYS A 594 34.82 0.65 30.37
N GLU A 595 35.03 0.53 31.68
CA GLU A 595 34.03 0.06 32.65
C GLU A 595 32.80 0.99 32.70
N ALA A 596 32.94 2.26 32.32
CA ALA A 596 31.84 3.21 32.21
C ALA A 596 30.80 2.82 31.15
N TYR A 597 31.11 1.86 30.30
CA TYR A 597 30.25 1.37 29.24
C TYR A 597 29.83 -0.10 29.47
N SER A 598 30.16 -0.67 30.64
CA SER A 598 29.73 -2.00 31.02
C SER A 598 28.23 -2.03 31.29
N ALA A 599 27.58 -3.16 31.00
CA ALA A 599 26.16 -3.37 31.28
C ALA A 599 25.81 -3.02 32.74
N VAL A 600 26.64 -3.48 33.68
CA VAL A 600 26.46 -3.26 35.12
C VAL A 600 26.45 -1.78 35.49
N GLU A 601 27.31 -0.97 34.89
CA GLU A 601 27.34 0.46 35.16
C GLU A 601 26.19 1.21 34.47
N VAL A 602 25.79 0.80 33.26
CA VAL A 602 24.63 1.38 32.56
C VAL A 602 23.33 1.15 33.31
N MET A 603 23.17 -0.04 33.90
CA MET A 603 21.99 -0.37 34.70
C MET A 603 21.85 0.48 35.98
N LYS A 604 22.89 1.21 36.39
CA LYS A 604 22.87 2.11 37.55
C LYS A 604 22.44 3.54 37.20
N ASP A 605 22.30 3.88 35.93
CA ASP A 605 21.87 5.21 35.52
C ASP A 605 20.46 5.49 36.01
N GLN A 606 20.27 6.70 36.53
CA GLN A 606 18.94 7.20 36.89
C GLN A 606 18.29 7.82 35.66
N ALA A 607 16.97 7.65 35.55
CA ALA A 607 16.19 8.39 34.55
C ALA A 607 16.20 9.89 34.85
N VAL A 608 16.21 10.71 33.80
CA VAL A 608 16.05 12.17 33.93
C VAL A 608 14.65 12.46 34.49
N PRO A 609 14.52 13.22 35.60
CA PRO A 609 13.22 13.51 36.20
C PRO A 609 12.24 14.14 35.20
N GLY A 610 11.04 13.57 35.09
CA GLY A 610 9.98 14.04 34.20
C GLY A 610 10.08 13.57 32.74
N ALA A 611 11.14 12.88 32.33
CA ALA A 611 11.32 12.43 30.94
C ALA A 611 10.21 11.48 30.47
N ALA A 612 9.85 10.48 31.28
CA ALA A 612 8.75 9.55 30.94
C ALA A 612 7.40 10.27 30.80
N GLU A 613 7.09 11.21 31.69
CA GLU A 613 5.85 12.00 31.63
C GLU A 613 5.81 12.90 30.38
N ALA A 614 6.95 13.47 29.99
CA ALA A 614 7.07 14.24 28.75
C ALA A 614 6.87 13.36 27.51
N LEU A 615 7.53 12.20 27.44
CA LEU A 615 7.38 11.25 26.32
C LEU A 615 5.95 10.73 26.21
N LYS A 616 5.29 10.44 27.34
CA LYS A 616 3.87 10.06 27.35
C LYS A 616 3.00 11.11 26.67
N LYS A 617 3.21 12.40 26.95
CA LYS A 617 2.48 13.49 26.28
C LYS A 617 2.82 13.58 24.80
N LEU A 618 4.10 13.47 24.45
CA LEU A 618 4.59 13.54 23.06
C LEU A 618 4.12 12.35 22.22
N SER A 619 3.96 11.16 22.81
CA SER A 619 3.53 9.93 22.12
C SER A 619 2.13 10.03 21.52
N SER A 620 1.34 11.05 21.86
CA SER A 620 0.06 11.33 21.20
C SER A 620 0.22 12.04 19.85
N ARG A 621 1.38 12.66 19.59
CA ARG A 621 1.65 13.53 18.43
C ARG A 621 2.82 13.07 17.57
N PHE A 622 3.74 12.32 18.15
CA PHE A 622 5.00 11.92 17.50
C PHE A 622 5.11 10.41 17.41
N PHE A 623 5.81 9.96 16.37
CA PHE A 623 6.39 8.63 16.26
C PHE A 623 7.78 8.71 16.89
N ILE A 624 7.91 8.22 18.13
CA ILE A 624 9.08 8.42 18.99
C ILE A 624 10.07 7.28 18.77
N ARG A 625 11.28 7.62 18.35
CA ARG A 625 12.39 6.66 18.20
C ARG A 625 13.51 7.01 19.16
N PHE A 626 13.91 6.07 20.01
CA PHE A 626 15.19 6.20 20.70
C PHE A 626 16.32 5.95 19.72
N LEU A 627 17.36 6.79 19.75
CA LEU A 627 18.53 6.67 18.87
C LEU A 627 19.81 6.90 19.67
N THR A 628 20.52 5.82 19.98
CA THR A 628 21.72 5.86 20.84
C THR A 628 22.94 5.24 20.16
N ALA A 629 24.12 5.79 20.45
CA ALA A 629 25.40 5.32 19.92
C ALA A 629 26.17 4.55 20.99
N ARG A 630 26.10 3.22 20.97
CA ARG A 630 26.61 2.34 22.04
C ARG A 630 27.51 1.21 21.53
N GLY A 631 28.20 1.41 20.40
CA GLY A 631 28.99 0.36 19.75
C GLY A 631 30.09 -0.28 20.60
N SER A 632 30.54 0.37 21.68
CA SER A 632 31.53 -0.15 22.61
C SER A 632 30.96 -0.93 23.80
N TYR A 633 29.63 -1.01 23.94
CA TYR A 633 29.01 -1.62 25.12
C TYR A 633 28.99 -3.14 24.98
N GLU A 634 28.87 -3.80 26.12
CA GLU A 634 28.52 -5.21 26.19
C GLU A 634 27.02 -5.34 25.91
N ASP A 635 26.65 -5.95 24.78
CA ASP A 635 25.26 -6.12 24.35
C ASP A 635 24.41 -4.82 24.43
N PRO A 636 24.82 -3.75 23.70
CA PRO A 636 24.21 -2.43 23.78
C PRO A 636 22.70 -2.44 23.61
N PHE A 637 22.19 -3.35 22.78
CA PHE A 637 20.77 -3.49 22.52
C PHE A 637 20.02 -3.95 23.77
N ASN A 638 20.35 -5.13 24.30
CA ASN A 638 19.59 -5.72 25.40
C ASN A 638 19.77 -4.91 26.69
N VAL A 639 20.96 -4.37 26.93
CA VAL A 639 21.22 -3.50 28.09
C VAL A 639 20.34 -2.25 28.03
N THR A 640 20.29 -1.58 26.88
CA THR A 640 19.51 -0.35 26.71
C THR A 640 18.01 -0.63 26.82
N GLN A 641 17.51 -1.68 26.16
CA GLN A 641 16.11 -2.07 26.22
C GLN A 641 15.69 -2.43 27.66
N THR A 642 16.53 -3.22 28.37
CA THR A 642 16.26 -3.59 29.77
C THR A 642 16.25 -2.35 30.66
N TRP A 643 17.20 -1.43 30.48
CA TRP A 643 17.24 -0.18 31.24
C TRP A 643 15.99 0.68 31.01
N LEU A 644 15.55 0.85 29.76
CA LEU A 644 14.32 1.58 29.43
C LEU A 644 13.09 0.94 30.11
N GLY A 645 13.02 -0.38 30.13
CA GLY A 645 11.94 -1.11 30.78
C GLY A 645 11.90 -0.93 32.30
N LEU A 646 13.05 -1.02 32.97
CA LEU A 646 13.13 -0.81 34.42
C LEU A 646 12.84 0.64 34.85
N ASN A 647 13.03 1.61 33.97
CA ASN A 647 12.84 3.03 34.24
C ASN A 647 11.49 3.59 33.73
N GLY A 648 10.54 2.72 33.38
CA GLY A 648 9.17 3.13 33.06
C GLY A 648 8.98 3.73 31.66
N PHE A 649 9.89 3.46 30.73
CA PHE A 649 9.76 3.91 29.34
C PHE A 649 9.04 2.92 28.42
N ASN A 650 8.70 1.72 28.90
CA ASN A 650 7.96 0.72 28.12
C ASN A 650 6.62 1.28 27.61
N GLY A 651 6.38 1.16 26.30
CA GLY A 651 5.17 1.68 25.65
C GLY A 651 5.13 3.21 25.49
N LEU A 652 6.22 3.93 25.76
CA LEU A 652 6.34 5.38 25.53
C LEU A 652 7.11 5.75 24.27
N PHE A 653 7.64 4.76 23.56
CA PHE A 653 8.39 4.90 22.32
C PHE A 653 7.96 3.82 21.32
N ASP A 654 8.15 4.09 20.04
CA ASP A 654 7.76 3.23 18.93
C ASP A 654 8.93 2.40 18.38
N ASP A 655 10.17 2.85 18.60
CA ASP A 655 11.37 2.21 18.06
C ASP A 655 12.61 2.48 18.92
N LEU A 656 13.58 1.57 18.93
CA LEU A 656 14.89 1.74 19.57
C LEU A 656 15.98 1.37 18.58
N ILE A 657 16.70 2.38 18.11
CA ILE A 657 17.82 2.25 17.17
C ILE A 657 19.13 2.36 17.95
N VAL A 658 19.94 1.32 17.84
CA VAL A 658 21.26 1.26 18.45
C VAL A 658 22.32 1.25 17.36
N VAL A 659 23.12 2.30 17.30
CA VAL A 659 24.19 2.43 16.29
C VAL A 659 25.58 2.25 16.91
N GLY A 660 26.54 1.92 16.04
CA GLY A 660 27.93 1.70 16.45
C GLY A 660 28.68 2.98 16.84
N SER A 661 28.32 4.13 16.26
CA SER A 661 28.98 5.42 16.51
C SER A 661 28.00 6.60 16.41
N PRO A 662 28.32 7.75 17.01
CA PRO A 662 27.48 8.96 16.91
C PRO A 662 27.23 9.41 15.47
N GLU A 663 28.22 9.29 14.58
CA GLU A 663 28.10 9.68 13.17
C GLU A 663 27.06 8.83 12.42
N SER A 664 26.90 7.57 12.85
CA SER A 664 25.93 6.64 12.25
C SER A 664 24.48 7.02 12.55
N LYS A 665 24.22 7.88 13.55
CA LYS A 665 22.87 8.39 13.86
C LYS A 665 22.25 9.11 12.65
N VAL A 666 23.06 9.81 11.87
CA VAL A 666 22.62 10.65 10.73
C VAL A 666 21.97 9.83 9.63
N ALA A 667 22.41 8.59 9.42
CA ALA A 667 21.84 7.69 8.41
C ALA A 667 20.36 7.34 8.69
N HIS A 668 19.88 7.57 9.91
CA HIS A 668 18.49 7.29 10.30
C HIS A 668 17.59 8.53 10.26
N MET A 669 18.14 9.72 10.00
CA MET A 669 17.41 10.99 10.05
C MET A 669 17.10 11.50 8.64
N SER A 670 16.03 12.28 8.52
CA SER A 670 15.69 13.04 7.31
C SER A 670 15.51 14.52 7.65
N SER A 671 15.41 15.37 6.62
CA SER A 671 15.17 16.81 6.80
C SER A 671 13.85 17.15 7.51
N GLU A 672 12.93 16.19 7.60
CA GLU A 672 11.62 16.37 8.26
C GLU A 672 11.59 15.82 9.69
N THR A 673 12.68 15.18 10.13
CA THR A 673 12.78 14.58 11.47
C THR A 673 13.18 15.61 12.52
N LEU A 674 12.64 15.46 13.74
CA LEU A 674 13.09 16.23 14.90
C LEU A 674 14.03 15.36 15.73
N LEU A 675 15.16 15.91 16.15
CA LEU A 675 16.08 15.25 17.07
C LEU A 675 16.10 16.03 18.40
N VAL A 676 15.91 15.31 19.50
CA VAL A 676 16.19 15.77 20.86
C VAL A 676 17.48 15.11 21.32
N ASP A 677 18.55 15.89 21.39
CA ASP A 677 19.89 15.46 21.78
C ASP A 677 20.43 16.44 22.82
N ASP A 678 21.38 16.00 23.64
CA ASP A 678 22.06 16.83 24.63
C ASP A 678 23.19 17.68 24.00
N PHE A 679 23.60 17.34 22.76
CA PHE A 679 24.67 17.96 21.98
C PHE A 679 25.99 18.12 22.75
N THR A 680 26.22 17.32 23.79
CA THR A 680 27.33 17.53 24.74
C THR A 680 28.71 17.36 24.11
N LEU A 681 28.80 16.66 22.97
CA LEU A 681 30.05 16.35 22.27
C LEU A 681 30.27 17.12 20.96
N GLY A 682 29.33 17.99 20.57
CA GLY A 682 29.46 18.83 19.37
C GLY A 682 29.47 18.05 18.05
N HIS A 683 28.99 16.79 18.02
CA HIS A 683 29.02 15.93 16.82
C HIS A 683 28.23 16.50 15.65
N GLU A 684 27.19 17.29 15.92
CA GLU A 684 26.38 18.00 14.93
C GLU A 684 27.21 18.95 14.06
N THR A 685 28.27 19.54 14.62
CA THR A 685 29.18 20.42 13.87
C THR A 685 30.01 19.69 12.82
N LYS A 686 30.21 18.37 12.98
CA LYS A 686 31.00 17.53 12.06
C LYS A 686 30.20 16.95 10.90
N VAL A 687 28.87 16.91 11.03
CA VAL A 687 27.95 16.33 10.01
C VAL A 687 27.49 17.40 9.03
N LEU A 688 27.36 18.65 9.48
CA LEU A 688 26.95 19.79 8.65
C LEU A 688 27.95 20.27 7.58
N PRO A 689 29.27 19.99 7.59
CA PRO A 689 30.19 20.54 6.59
C PRO A 689 29.83 20.10 5.16
N GLU A 690 29.40 18.86 4.94
CA GLU A 690 29.09 18.39 3.57
C GLU A 690 27.81 19.01 3.01
N VAL A 691 26.77 19.19 3.85
CA VAL A 691 25.52 19.83 3.43
C VAL A 691 25.73 21.33 3.22
N VAL A 692 26.49 22.00 4.09
CA VAL A 692 26.86 23.41 3.94
C VAL A 692 27.77 23.61 2.74
N CYS A 693 28.69 22.67 2.45
CA CYS A 693 29.56 22.72 1.29
C CYS A 693 28.77 22.50 0.00
N LEU A 694 27.82 21.56 -0.03
CA LEU A 694 26.91 21.37 -1.18
C LEU A 694 26.01 22.59 -1.42
N LEU A 695 25.48 23.20 -0.34
CA LEU A 695 24.72 24.45 -0.41
C LEU A 695 25.59 25.61 -0.91
N LEU A 696 26.83 25.73 -0.45
CA LEU A 696 27.78 26.74 -0.93
C LEU A 696 28.13 26.52 -2.40
N VAL A 697 28.34 25.27 -2.84
CA VAL A 697 28.59 24.91 -4.24
C VAL A 697 27.37 25.21 -5.11
N LEU A 698 26.16 24.89 -4.64
CA LEU A 698 24.91 25.24 -5.32
C LEU A 698 24.71 26.76 -5.37
N LEU A 699 25.02 27.49 -4.30
CA LEU A 699 24.96 28.95 -4.27
C LEU A 699 25.96 29.56 -5.25
N LEU A 700 27.18 29.02 -5.33
CA LEU A 700 28.22 29.41 -6.28
C LEU A 700 27.80 29.12 -7.73
N LEU A 701 27.20 27.96 -7.99
CA LEU A 701 26.66 27.60 -9.30
C LEU A 701 25.51 28.52 -9.70
N LEU A 702 24.61 28.85 -8.76
CA LEU A 702 23.52 29.81 -9.00
C LEU A 702 24.07 31.21 -9.30
N LEU A 703 25.11 31.63 -8.56
CA LEU A 703 25.79 32.90 -8.79
C LEU A 703 26.48 32.94 -10.16
N LEU A 704 27.14 31.85 -10.57
CA LEU A 704 27.76 31.69 -11.88
C LEU A 704 26.72 31.71 -13.02
N LEU A 705 25.57 31.05 -12.84
CA LEU A 705 24.47 31.08 -13.80
C LEU A 705 23.86 32.48 -13.92
N LEU A 706 23.70 33.20 -12.81
CA LEU A 706 23.27 34.60 -12.82
C LEU A 706 24.28 35.50 -13.54
N LEU A 707 25.58 35.35 -13.26
CA LEU A 707 26.63 36.11 -13.96
C LEU A 707 26.65 35.79 -15.46
N LEU A 708 26.47 34.53 -15.85
CA LEU A 708 26.37 34.13 -17.25
C LEU A 708 25.13 34.73 -17.92
N PHE A 709 23.99 34.73 -17.23
CA PHE A 709 22.76 35.38 -17.72
C PHE A 709 22.97 36.88 -17.93
N PHE A 710 23.57 37.59 -16.97
CA PHE A 710 23.90 39.01 -17.11
C PHE A 710 24.91 39.28 -18.23
N PHE A 711 25.89 38.38 -18.41
CA PHE A 711 26.84 38.47 -19.52
C PHE A 711 26.14 38.30 -20.88
N ILE A 712 25.29 37.28 -21.04
CA ILE A 712 24.51 37.07 -22.25
C ILE A 712 23.59 38.27 -22.52
N PHE A 713 22.90 38.75 -21.49
CA PHE A 713 22.04 39.93 -21.59
C PHE A 713 22.84 41.16 -22.05
N PHE A 714 24.01 41.41 -21.46
CA PHE A 714 24.90 42.50 -21.85
C PHE A 714 25.37 42.37 -23.30
N VAL A 715 25.78 41.17 -23.74
CA VAL A 715 26.17 40.91 -25.14
C VAL A 715 25.01 41.18 -26.10
N VAL A 716 23.78 40.75 -25.75
CA VAL A 716 22.58 41.02 -26.56
C VAL A 716 22.31 42.53 -26.65
N VAL A 717 22.40 43.27 -25.53
CA VAL A 717 22.23 44.73 -25.52
C VAL A 717 23.29 45.41 -26.40
N VAL A 718 24.56 45.01 -26.30
CA VAL A 718 25.64 45.54 -27.15
C VAL A 718 25.37 45.25 -28.63
N ILE A 719 24.94 44.04 -28.98
CA ILE A 719 24.58 43.69 -30.36
C ILE A 719 23.43 44.57 -30.86
N VAL A 720 22.36 44.76 -30.06
CA VAL A 720 21.23 45.61 -30.43
C VAL A 720 21.66 47.06 -30.65
N VAL A 721 22.53 47.60 -29.79
CA VAL A 721 23.07 48.97 -29.94
C VAL A 721 23.93 49.08 -31.19
N VAL A 722 24.82 48.13 -31.46
CA VAL A 722 25.67 48.11 -32.66
C VAL A 722 24.81 48.03 -33.93
N VAL A 723 23.79 47.17 -33.96
CA VAL A 723 22.85 47.08 -35.08
C VAL A 723 22.11 48.39 -35.28
N ALA A 724 21.62 49.02 -34.21
CA ALA A 724 20.95 50.32 -34.30
C ALA A 724 21.86 51.43 -34.85
N VAL A 725 23.13 51.48 -34.42
CA VAL A 725 24.14 52.41 -34.94
C VAL A 725 24.43 52.14 -36.42
N VAL A 726 24.59 50.88 -36.82
CA VAL A 726 24.81 50.52 -38.24
C VAL A 726 23.60 50.93 -39.09
N VAL A 727 22.37 50.68 -38.63
CA VAL A 727 21.15 51.11 -39.32
C VAL A 727 21.09 52.63 -39.46
N LEU A 728 21.46 53.37 -38.41
CA LEU A 728 21.52 54.84 -38.44
C LEU A 728 22.57 55.35 -39.44
N ILE A 729 23.76 54.76 -39.46
CA ILE A 729 24.83 55.12 -40.42
C ILE A 729 24.37 54.82 -41.85
N VAL A 730 23.77 53.66 -42.10
CA VAL A 730 23.23 53.31 -43.42
C VAL A 730 22.15 54.31 -43.84
N ALA A 731 21.24 54.70 -42.94
CA ALA A 731 20.23 55.71 -43.24
C ALA A 731 20.86 57.09 -43.56
N LEU A 732 21.84 57.53 -42.77
CA LEU A 732 22.54 58.80 -42.97
C LEU A 732 23.33 58.86 -44.29
N VAL A 733 23.81 57.72 -44.81
CA VAL A 733 24.53 57.66 -46.09
C VAL A 733 23.57 57.48 -47.27
N THR A 734 22.58 56.59 -47.14
CA THR A 734 21.69 56.22 -48.26
C THR A 734 20.64 57.28 -48.55
N VAL A 735 20.09 57.96 -47.52
CA VAL A 735 19.04 58.97 -47.71
C VAL A 735 19.55 60.17 -48.52
N PRO A 736 20.72 60.78 -48.23
CA PRO A 736 21.26 61.86 -49.06
C PRO A 736 21.59 61.43 -50.49
N VAL A 737 22.09 60.21 -50.69
CA VAL A 737 22.38 59.67 -52.03
C VAL A 737 21.09 59.46 -52.83
N LEU A 738 20.04 58.91 -52.21
CA LEU A 738 18.73 58.78 -52.83
C LEU A 738 18.10 60.15 -53.13
N LEU A 739 18.21 61.12 -52.21
CA LEU A 739 17.74 62.49 -52.43
C LEU A 739 18.52 63.17 -53.55
N LEU A 740 19.84 62.97 -53.64
CA LEU A 740 20.68 63.50 -54.71
C LEU A 740 20.32 62.86 -56.06
N LEU A 741 20.13 61.54 -56.10
CA LEU A 741 19.67 60.84 -57.31
C LEU A 741 18.28 61.29 -57.73
N LEU A 742 17.37 61.52 -56.78
CA LEU A 742 16.04 62.06 -57.03
C LEU A 742 16.12 63.51 -57.57
N LEU A 743 17.00 64.33 -56.99
CA LEU A 743 17.26 65.70 -57.43
C LEU A 743 17.85 65.71 -58.85
N LEU A 744 18.80 64.83 -59.15
CA LEU A 744 19.40 64.67 -60.48
C LEU A 744 18.36 64.17 -61.49
N LEU A 745 17.49 63.23 -61.11
CA LEU A 745 16.37 62.78 -61.94
C LEU A 745 15.38 63.92 -62.22
N LEU A 746 15.06 64.74 -61.22
CA LEU A 746 14.18 65.91 -61.38
C LEU A 746 14.82 66.98 -62.25
N LEU A 747 16.11 67.28 -62.06
CA LEU A 747 16.86 68.24 -62.88
C LEU A 747 17.00 67.77 -64.34
N SER A 748 17.18 66.46 -64.57
CA SER A 748 17.24 65.87 -65.93
C SER A 748 15.93 65.96 -66.71
N ARG A 749 14.81 66.28 -66.04
CA ARG A 749 13.52 66.54 -66.70
C ARG A 749 13.25 68.02 -66.97
N CYS A 750 14.08 68.92 -66.42
CA CYS A 750 13.98 70.37 -66.61
C CYS A 750 14.96 70.90 -67.67
N PHE A 751 15.99 70.13 -68.02
CA PHE A 751 16.81 70.29 -69.21
C PHE A 751 16.29 69.37 -70.31
#